data_AF-A0A0F7G0Y1-F1
#
_entry.id   AF-A0A0F7G0Y1-F1
#
_cell.length_a   1.000
_cell.length_b   1.000
_cell.length_c   1.000
_cell.angle_alpha   90.00
_cell.angle_beta   90.00
_cell.angle_gamma   90.00
#
_symmetry.space_group_name_H-M   'P 1'
#
loop_
_entity.id
_entity.type
_entity.pdbx_description
1 polymer ?
#
loop_
_entity_poly.entity_id
_entity_poly.type
_entity_poly.pdbx_seq_one_letter_code
_entity_poly.pdbx_strand_id
1 'polypeptide(L)'
;MSDAENALFAAVDALVEQAAAHGELPPPAERRRLREAAGLTRQQVAGALDVSWQAVAAWESGRAVPRPPKRAAYARLLERLAERHPQPAAQGGASRPAEGAAGDGKRTDGAPGAREEEPPTAGAATERARGVLADAPDVPDAYGADASPVPRTEREGAAAPPSGAPAPGRRPAAGGSDRPGKPAADRTGTAVGAVAVPGPAQPGDDAQALPGAGPARPAGAPYPAGPLVVLDGAALAHTADGGTLHCPAATVTELVEWALGAGIGQERLHRHGRDADPLVVLTEAAAERLGLPARLTDRRNLRLPEDHPAVRDLLAAGWRLTRRGFGPWARVHQPVEAHGTRRCVQLAVLPWDALDPRAWSDLTALATPGELARALGTYATRVLTPRGSTAVNGLELMTALRPPTRPVRDATGGWTSGPVAGSLAVAVDPAPPEAPDEHPVAAGRDSHDVLDEEAYEWVRDPDLLSDAECALPHAVGLDVNMAFAAAANRLRVGLGAPLHTDGPRFDPKLPGAWYADLSGIATDPRLPSPFTPTGQRPTGPAWYATPTLAYAAELGHPVRPLEAWLRPEAGPYLDPWYTRLRDAYLATMADLGVTKDLTDADFLAAMERHRGADPATAGVLSAIKATVKGGIGKLRERPQGAGHRPGGRWPALERPTWRPDIRAAVIAQARTNMHRKMARMAAHGHFPLAVLSDCVVYPAPGPSPLDLLPRTGDGAPAPGVFRLGVSPGMVKLEGARELWWAAELMEQGHNPARHIKE
;
A
#
# COMPACT_ATOMS: atom_id res chain seq x y z
N MET A 1 -69.14 -29.00 -15.58
CA MET A 1 -67.90 -28.45 -14.99
C MET A 1 -68.11 -28.38 -13.50
N SER A 2 -67.15 -28.85 -12.71
CA SER A 2 -67.25 -28.84 -11.25
C SER A 2 -67.01 -27.44 -10.68
N ASP A 3 -67.48 -27.15 -9.47
CA ASP A 3 -67.23 -25.85 -8.81
C ASP A 3 -65.73 -25.55 -8.65
N ALA A 4 -64.89 -26.59 -8.54
CA ALA A 4 -63.43 -26.45 -8.53
C ALA A 4 -62.87 -26.04 -9.90
N GLU A 5 -63.46 -26.54 -10.99
CA GLU A 5 -63.08 -26.21 -12.37
C GLU A 5 -63.45 -24.77 -12.72
N ASN A 6 -64.65 -24.33 -12.31
CA ASN A 6 -65.10 -22.94 -12.47
C ASN A 6 -64.25 -21.97 -11.63
N ALA A 7 -63.83 -22.37 -10.43
CA ALA A 7 -62.91 -21.57 -9.61
C ALA A 7 -61.51 -21.46 -10.25
N LEU A 8 -61.04 -22.51 -10.92
CA LEU A 8 -59.79 -22.49 -11.68
C LEU A 8 -59.87 -21.61 -12.91
N PHE A 9 -60.96 -21.67 -13.69
CA PHE A 9 -61.16 -20.76 -14.82
C PHE A 9 -61.30 -19.31 -14.37
N ALA A 10 -62.03 -19.04 -13.28
CA ALA A 10 -62.12 -17.69 -12.70
C ALA A 10 -60.76 -17.18 -12.17
N ALA A 11 -59.91 -18.07 -11.62
CA ALA A 11 -58.56 -17.70 -11.20
C ALA A 11 -57.62 -17.45 -12.39
N VAL A 12 -57.78 -18.20 -13.49
CA VAL A 12 -57.02 -17.98 -14.74
C VAL A 12 -57.49 -16.69 -15.43
N ASP A 13 -58.79 -16.43 -15.49
CA ASP A 13 -59.35 -15.18 -16.03
C ASP A 13 -58.94 -13.99 -15.17
N ALA A 14 -58.92 -14.13 -13.85
CA ALA A 14 -58.36 -13.11 -12.95
C ALA A 14 -56.85 -12.92 -13.14
N LEU A 15 -56.09 -13.98 -13.43
CA LEU A 15 -54.66 -13.90 -13.74
C LEU A 15 -54.41 -13.23 -15.10
N VAL A 16 -55.28 -13.47 -16.09
CA VAL A 16 -55.27 -12.85 -17.41
C VAL A 16 -55.70 -11.39 -17.33
N GLU A 17 -56.70 -11.05 -16.52
CA GLU A 17 -57.09 -9.66 -16.23
C GLU A 17 -56.01 -8.93 -15.42
N GLN A 18 -55.33 -9.61 -14.49
CA GLN A 18 -54.18 -9.06 -13.75
C GLN A 18 -52.98 -8.84 -14.68
N ALA A 19 -52.78 -9.73 -15.66
CA ALA A 19 -51.80 -9.57 -16.74
C ALA A 19 -52.18 -8.43 -17.71
N ALA A 20 -53.47 -8.22 -17.99
CA ALA A 20 -53.97 -7.13 -18.83
C ALA A 20 -54.00 -5.77 -18.09
N ALA A 21 -54.18 -5.77 -16.77
CA ALA A 21 -54.05 -4.59 -15.91
C ALA A 21 -52.59 -4.12 -15.74
N HIS A 22 -51.61 -4.89 -16.24
CA HIS A 22 -50.23 -4.47 -16.42
C HIS A 22 -50.04 -3.69 -17.72
N GLY A 23 -50.61 -2.49 -17.81
CA GLY A 23 -50.33 -1.57 -18.93
C GLY A 23 -48.82 -1.49 -19.23
N GLU A 24 -48.46 -1.56 -20.50
CA GLU A 24 -47.07 -1.49 -20.94
C GLU A 24 -46.43 -0.18 -20.46
N LEU A 25 -45.31 -0.29 -19.74
CA LEU A 25 -44.51 0.89 -19.44
C LEU A 25 -43.89 1.38 -20.76
N PRO A 26 -43.90 2.70 -21.04
CA PRO A 26 -43.19 3.25 -22.19
C PRO A 26 -41.73 2.79 -22.23
N PRO A 27 -41.05 2.75 -23.40
CA PRO A 27 -39.64 2.40 -23.50
C PRO A 27 -38.77 3.25 -22.55
N PRO A 28 -37.63 2.74 -22.02
CA PRO A 28 -36.82 3.46 -21.02
C PRO A 28 -36.44 4.90 -21.41
N ALA A 29 -36.11 5.13 -22.67
CA ALA A 29 -35.84 6.46 -23.22
C ALA A 29 -37.04 7.42 -23.11
N GLU A 30 -38.26 6.91 -23.30
CA GLU A 30 -39.49 7.68 -23.19
C GLU A 30 -39.82 8.02 -21.73
N ARG A 31 -39.53 7.11 -20.79
CA ARG A 31 -39.67 7.37 -19.34
C ARG A 31 -38.79 8.55 -18.92
N ARG A 32 -37.54 8.56 -19.39
CA ARG A 32 -36.58 9.64 -19.14
C ARG A 32 -37.04 10.95 -19.77
N ARG A 33 -37.50 10.92 -21.03
CA ARG A 33 -38.03 12.10 -21.74
C ARG A 33 -39.19 12.73 -20.98
N LEU A 34 -40.18 11.94 -20.58
CA LEU A 34 -41.37 12.42 -19.86
C LEU A 34 -41.02 13.05 -18.51
N ARG A 35 -40.08 12.45 -17.77
CA ARG A 35 -39.58 13.03 -16.51
C ARG A 35 -38.87 14.38 -16.76
N GLU A 36 -37.97 14.42 -17.73
CA GLU A 36 -37.17 15.63 -18.04
C GLU A 36 -38.04 16.76 -18.59
N ALA A 37 -39.02 16.45 -19.46
CA ALA A 37 -40.00 17.40 -19.97
C ALA A 37 -40.87 18.01 -18.87
N ALA A 38 -41.12 17.25 -17.79
CA ALA A 38 -41.86 17.71 -16.62
C ALA A 38 -40.98 18.46 -15.59
N GLY A 39 -39.68 18.61 -15.82
CA GLY A 39 -38.74 19.26 -14.90
C GLY A 39 -38.49 18.48 -13.59
N LEU A 40 -38.84 17.19 -13.54
CA LEU A 40 -38.72 16.36 -12.34
C LEU A 40 -37.32 15.76 -12.23
N THR A 41 -36.71 15.81 -11.04
CA THR A 41 -35.48 15.07 -10.76
C THR A 41 -35.79 13.59 -10.44
N ARG A 42 -34.82 12.71 -10.65
CA ARG A 42 -34.97 11.28 -10.26
C ARG A 42 -35.25 11.13 -8.77
N GLN A 43 -34.70 12.03 -7.94
CA GLN A 43 -34.92 12.04 -6.49
C GLN A 43 -36.36 12.42 -6.12
N GLN A 44 -36.99 13.35 -6.86
CA GLN A 44 -38.40 13.72 -6.64
C GLN A 44 -39.35 12.56 -7.01
N VAL A 45 -39.08 11.89 -8.13
CA VAL A 45 -39.84 10.69 -8.53
C VAL A 45 -39.65 9.55 -7.52
N ALA A 46 -38.41 9.35 -7.07
CA ALA A 46 -38.06 8.35 -6.08
C ALA A 46 -38.73 8.60 -4.72
N GLY A 47 -38.78 9.87 -4.26
CA GLY A 47 -39.48 10.26 -3.04
C GLY A 47 -40.99 10.06 -3.11
N ALA A 48 -41.62 10.36 -4.25
CA ALA A 48 -43.06 10.14 -4.44
C ALA A 48 -43.44 8.65 -4.50
N LEU A 49 -42.51 7.79 -4.94
CA LEU A 49 -42.70 6.36 -5.06
C LEU A 49 -42.11 5.58 -3.90
N ASP A 50 -41.45 6.23 -2.94
CA ASP A 50 -40.76 5.60 -1.81
C ASP A 50 -39.83 4.47 -2.29
N VAL A 51 -38.86 4.86 -3.13
CA VAL A 51 -37.76 4.03 -3.67
C VAL A 51 -36.47 4.85 -3.72
N SER A 52 -35.33 4.22 -4.03
CA SER A 52 -34.07 4.96 -4.21
C SER A 52 -34.01 5.69 -5.57
N TRP A 53 -33.27 6.79 -5.65
CA TRP A 53 -33.05 7.49 -6.93
C TRP A 53 -32.33 6.61 -7.97
N GLN A 54 -31.51 5.66 -7.49
CA GLN A 54 -30.81 4.67 -8.32
C GLN A 54 -31.79 3.68 -8.95
N ALA A 55 -32.86 3.29 -8.24
CA ALA A 55 -33.90 2.44 -8.79
C ALA A 55 -34.61 3.11 -9.98
N VAL A 56 -34.96 4.41 -9.84
CA VAL A 56 -35.53 5.20 -10.95
C VAL A 56 -34.54 5.31 -12.12
N ALA A 57 -33.25 5.50 -11.85
CA ALA A 57 -32.21 5.50 -12.89
C ALA A 57 -32.08 4.14 -13.60
N ALA A 58 -32.23 3.02 -12.88
CA ALA A 58 -32.23 1.68 -13.46
C ALA A 58 -33.48 1.44 -14.34
N TRP A 59 -34.65 1.97 -13.95
CA TRP A 59 -35.88 1.88 -14.75
C TRP A 59 -35.83 2.72 -16.03
N GLU A 60 -35.19 3.90 -15.98
CA GLU A 60 -35.00 4.80 -17.13
C GLU A 60 -33.89 4.34 -18.08
N SER A 61 -32.97 3.48 -17.63
CA SER A 61 -31.91 2.88 -18.45
C SER A 61 -32.25 1.49 -18.98
N GLY A 62 -33.37 0.91 -18.54
CA GLY A 62 -33.79 -0.44 -18.92
C GLY A 62 -33.03 -1.55 -18.18
N ARG A 63 -32.12 -1.22 -17.26
CA ARG A 63 -31.37 -2.18 -16.43
C ARG A 63 -32.24 -2.92 -15.41
N ALA A 64 -33.39 -2.35 -15.05
CA ALA A 64 -34.37 -2.99 -14.17
C ALA A 64 -35.79 -2.55 -14.55
N VAL A 65 -36.78 -3.36 -14.18
CA VAL A 65 -38.21 -3.03 -14.32
C VAL A 65 -38.80 -2.88 -12.91
N PRO A 66 -39.61 -1.85 -12.63
CA PRO A 66 -40.26 -1.70 -11.33
C PRO A 66 -41.17 -2.91 -11.05
N ARG A 67 -41.13 -3.42 -9.81
CA ARG A 67 -41.98 -4.52 -9.33
C ARG A 67 -43.30 -3.98 -8.75
N PRO A 68 -44.40 -4.75 -8.73
CA PRO A 68 -45.62 -4.38 -7.98
C PRO A 68 -45.31 -4.20 -6.48
N PRO A 69 -45.96 -3.25 -5.76
CA PRO A 69 -47.00 -2.32 -6.21
C PRO A 69 -46.48 -1.03 -6.88
N LYS A 70 -45.17 -0.74 -6.78
CA LYS A 70 -44.56 0.52 -7.26
C LYS A 70 -44.66 0.69 -8.79
N ARG A 71 -44.70 -0.41 -9.55
CA ARG A 71 -44.92 -0.42 -11.01
C ARG A 71 -46.20 0.30 -11.43
N ALA A 72 -47.31 0.06 -10.74
CA ALA A 72 -48.60 0.66 -11.09
C ALA A 72 -48.61 2.18 -10.84
N ALA A 73 -48.02 2.60 -9.71
CA ALA A 73 -47.86 4.02 -9.39
C ALA A 73 -46.93 4.74 -10.39
N TYR A 74 -45.85 4.08 -10.82
CA TYR A 74 -44.93 4.62 -11.82
C TYR A 74 -45.55 4.69 -13.22
N ALA A 75 -46.31 3.66 -13.64
CA ALA A 75 -47.04 3.67 -14.90
C ALA A 75 -48.05 4.83 -14.95
N ARG A 76 -48.84 5.01 -13.88
CA ARG A 76 -49.81 6.10 -13.75
C ARG A 76 -49.15 7.49 -13.76
N LEU A 77 -47.98 7.62 -13.15
CA LEU A 77 -47.19 8.85 -13.22
C LEU A 77 -46.79 9.15 -14.67
N LEU A 78 -46.24 8.17 -15.38
CA LEU A 78 -45.78 8.33 -16.77
C LEU A 78 -46.94 8.62 -17.73
N GLU A 79 -48.08 7.97 -17.55
CA GLU A 79 -49.31 8.23 -18.32
C GLU A 79 -49.76 9.69 -18.17
N ARG A 80 -49.82 10.20 -16.94
CA ARG A 80 -50.16 11.61 -16.65
C ARG A 80 -49.14 12.61 -17.20
N LEU A 81 -47.86 12.24 -17.23
CA LEU A 81 -46.82 13.07 -17.85
C LEU A 81 -46.94 13.05 -19.37
N ALA A 82 -47.30 11.92 -19.97
CA ALA A 82 -47.52 11.80 -21.42
C ALA A 82 -48.72 12.64 -21.90
N GLU A 83 -49.81 12.68 -21.12
CA GLU A 83 -50.96 13.57 -21.37
C GLU A 83 -50.57 15.06 -21.42
N ARG A 84 -49.60 15.47 -20.59
CA ARG A 84 -49.14 16.86 -20.47
C ARG A 84 -48.01 17.23 -21.43
N HIS A 85 -47.24 16.24 -21.86
CA HIS A 85 -46.06 16.39 -22.72
C HIS A 85 -46.16 15.48 -23.97
N PRO A 86 -47.18 15.68 -24.83
CA PRO A 86 -47.35 14.87 -26.03
C PRO A 86 -46.14 15.00 -26.97
N GLN A 87 -45.78 13.91 -27.63
CA GLN A 87 -44.68 13.90 -28.60
C GLN A 87 -45.06 14.68 -29.86
N PRO A 88 -44.17 15.47 -30.49
CA PRO A 88 -44.38 15.96 -31.84
C PRO A 88 -44.45 14.76 -32.80
N ALA A 89 -45.53 14.64 -33.58
CA ALA A 89 -45.74 13.51 -34.47
C ALA A 89 -44.60 13.40 -35.50
N ALA A 90 -43.80 12.34 -35.39
CA ALA A 90 -42.97 11.87 -36.50
C ALA A 90 -43.91 11.21 -37.53
N GLN A 91 -44.06 11.86 -38.69
CA GLN A 91 -44.76 11.27 -39.83
C GLN A 91 -44.02 10.00 -40.28
N GLY A 92 -44.79 8.91 -40.39
CA GLY A 92 -44.29 7.57 -40.68
C GLY A 92 -43.80 7.37 -42.11
N GLY A 93 -43.02 6.31 -42.26
CA GLY A 93 -42.62 5.75 -43.55
C GLY A 93 -41.97 4.40 -43.33
N ALA A 94 -42.73 3.34 -43.62
CA ALA A 94 -42.33 1.94 -43.50
C ALA A 94 -41.15 1.57 -44.42
N SER A 95 -40.51 0.46 -44.04
CA SER A 95 -39.34 -0.17 -44.64
C SER A 95 -39.49 -0.64 -46.10
N ARG A 96 -38.40 -0.56 -46.86
CA ARG A 96 -37.90 -1.65 -47.74
C ARG A 96 -36.43 -1.41 -48.16
N PRO A 97 -35.64 -2.47 -48.44
CA PRO A 97 -34.21 -2.39 -48.72
C PRO A 97 -33.93 -2.32 -50.24
N ALA A 98 -32.86 -1.63 -50.65
CA ALA A 98 -32.27 -1.78 -51.99
C ALA A 98 -30.80 -1.36 -52.02
N GLU A 99 -30.02 -2.19 -52.73
CA GLU A 99 -28.64 -2.01 -53.17
C GLU A 99 -28.46 -0.81 -54.13
N GLY A 100 -27.20 -0.34 -54.25
CA GLY A 100 -26.64 0.02 -55.56
C GLY A 100 -26.35 1.50 -55.88
N ALA A 101 -25.05 1.79 -55.98
CA ALA A 101 -24.38 2.70 -56.94
C ALA A 101 -24.45 4.25 -56.77
N ALA A 102 -23.25 4.79 -56.48
CA ALA A 102 -22.50 5.87 -57.14
C ALA A 102 -23.15 7.25 -57.43
N GLY A 103 -22.46 8.32 -56.99
CA GLY A 103 -22.61 9.67 -57.54
C GLY A 103 -21.93 10.77 -56.71
N ASP A 104 -20.76 11.20 -57.19
CA ASP A 104 -19.98 12.37 -56.73
C ASP A 104 -20.74 13.71 -56.72
N GLY A 105 -20.33 14.63 -55.84
CA GLY A 105 -20.75 16.04 -55.89
C GLY A 105 -20.20 16.90 -54.75
N LYS A 106 -19.35 17.88 -55.09
CA LYS A 106 -18.39 18.60 -54.25
C LYS A 106 -18.81 20.06 -53.97
N ARG A 107 -18.45 20.58 -52.76
CA ARG A 107 -18.24 22.00 -52.33
C ARG A 107 -19.50 22.90 -52.27
N THR A 108 -19.63 23.90 -51.40
CA THR A 108 -18.71 24.97 -50.94
C THR A 108 -19.08 25.57 -49.56
N ASP A 109 -18.05 25.99 -48.81
CA ASP A 109 -17.83 27.16 -47.95
C ASP A 109 -18.98 28.12 -47.52
N GLY A 110 -18.90 28.58 -46.26
CA GLY A 110 -19.49 29.86 -45.81
C GLY A 110 -19.68 30.04 -44.29
N ALA A 111 -18.65 30.57 -43.59
CA ALA A 111 -18.80 31.39 -42.36
C ALA A 111 -19.09 32.86 -42.78
N PRO A 112 -19.49 33.87 -41.94
CA PRO A 112 -19.08 34.09 -40.53
C PRO A 112 -20.06 34.86 -39.58
N GLY A 113 -19.65 35.00 -38.30
CA GLY A 113 -20.03 36.10 -37.36
C GLY A 113 -21.26 35.85 -36.47
N ALA A 114 -21.35 36.24 -35.19
CA ALA A 114 -20.52 37.07 -34.33
C ALA A 114 -20.83 36.75 -32.84
N ARG A 115 -20.05 37.36 -31.94
CA ARG A 115 -19.95 37.13 -30.48
C ARG A 115 -21.13 37.70 -29.69
N GLU A 116 -21.42 37.10 -28.53
CA GLU A 116 -21.79 37.82 -27.30
C GLU A 116 -21.42 36.98 -26.06
N GLU A 117 -20.93 37.66 -25.02
CA GLU A 117 -20.19 37.15 -23.85
C GLU A 117 -21.10 36.80 -22.63
N GLU A 118 -20.82 35.64 -22.00
CA GLU A 118 -20.78 35.24 -20.56
C GLU A 118 -21.83 35.71 -19.50
N PRO A 119 -22.17 34.86 -18.48
CA PRO A 119 -21.23 34.32 -17.48
C PRO A 119 -21.40 32.83 -17.06
N PRO A 120 -20.44 32.25 -16.30
CA PRO A 120 -20.34 30.81 -16.09
C PRO A 120 -21.10 30.34 -14.83
N THR A 121 -21.89 29.28 -14.97
CA THR A 121 -22.42 28.51 -13.84
C THR A 121 -21.62 27.22 -13.67
N ALA A 122 -21.07 27.07 -12.47
CA ALA A 122 -20.28 25.94 -11.99
C ALA A 122 -20.99 24.60 -12.23
N GLY A 123 -20.44 23.79 -13.14
CA GLY A 123 -20.81 22.40 -13.36
C GLY A 123 -19.93 21.48 -12.53
N ALA A 124 -20.53 20.90 -11.49
CA ALA A 124 -19.92 19.95 -10.58
C ALA A 124 -19.27 18.77 -11.33
N ALA A 125 -17.95 18.64 -11.16
CA ALA A 125 -17.18 17.46 -11.54
C ALA A 125 -17.73 16.24 -10.78
N THR A 126 -18.09 15.20 -11.53
CA THR A 126 -18.54 13.92 -10.99
C THR A 126 -17.31 13.17 -10.49
N GLU A 127 -17.16 13.12 -9.17
CA GLU A 127 -16.11 12.39 -8.47
C GLU A 127 -16.32 10.89 -8.68
N ARG A 128 -15.42 10.27 -9.46
CA ARG A 128 -15.33 8.82 -9.60
C ARG A 128 -14.58 8.28 -8.39
N ALA A 129 -15.28 7.49 -7.56
CA ALA A 129 -14.67 6.72 -6.49
C ALA A 129 -13.60 5.78 -7.08
N ARG A 130 -12.34 5.98 -6.67
CA ARG A 130 -11.16 5.19 -7.05
C ARG A 130 -10.83 4.20 -5.93
N GLY A 131 -10.36 3.03 -6.36
CA GLY A 131 -10.17 1.85 -5.54
C GLY A 131 -9.06 1.85 -4.50
N VAL A 132 -9.21 0.87 -3.61
CA VAL A 132 -8.52 0.70 -2.33
C VAL A 132 -7.07 0.24 -2.53
N LEU A 133 -6.23 1.19 -2.92
CA LEU A 133 -4.90 1.43 -2.34
C LEU A 133 -4.64 2.92 -2.08
N ALA A 134 -5.67 3.76 -2.23
CA ALA A 134 -5.64 5.16 -1.86
C ALA A 134 -5.73 5.35 -0.34
N ASP A 135 -4.75 6.09 0.16
CA ASP A 135 -4.59 6.69 1.47
C ASP A 135 -4.65 5.76 2.70
N ALA A 136 -3.51 5.70 3.40
CA ALA A 136 -3.54 5.49 4.85
C ALA A 136 -4.58 6.44 5.45
N PRO A 137 -5.34 6.04 6.49
CA PRO A 137 -6.43 6.85 6.99
C PRO A 137 -5.96 8.28 7.24
N ASP A 138 -6.79 9.26 6.87
CA ASP A 138 -6.58 10.69 7.13
C ASP A 138 -6.32 10.92 8.63
N VAL A 139 -5.04 10.87 8.96
CA VAL A 139 -4.41 11.48 10.12
C VAL A 139 -3.43 12.47 9.48
N PRO A 140 -3.25 13.69 9.99
CA PRO A 140 -2.21 14.58 9.51
C PRO A 140 -0.85 13.88 9.67
N ASP A 141 -0.41 13.16 8.64
CA ASP A 141 0.81 12.37 8.66
C ASP A 141 1.96 13.32 8.30
N ALA A 142 2.12 14.34 9.15
CA ALA A 142 3.12 15.39 9.12
C ALA A 142 4.52 14.82 9.48
N TYR A 143 4.82 13.59 9.07
CA TYR A 143 6.01 12.79 9.34
C TYR A 143 6.66 12.38 8.00
N GLY A 144 7.79 12.99 7.68
CA GLY A 144 8.48 13.01 6.41
C GLY A 144 9.89 13.49 6.70
N ALA A 145 10.86 12.70 6.26
CA ALA A 145 12.26 12.92 6.56
C ALA A 145 12.80 14.16 5.81
N ASP A 146 13.34 15.11 6.57
CA ASP A 146 14.17 16.18 6.01
C ASP A 146 15.61 15.66 5.88
N ALA A 147 16.07 15.57 4.65
CA ALA A 147 17.46 15.29 4.31
C ALA A 147 18.24 16.60 4.40
N SER A 148 19.33 16.63 5.18
CA SER A 148 20.21 17.80 5.22
C SER A 148 20.76 18.12 3.82
N PRO A 149 20.71 19.38 3.36
CA PRO A 149 21.39 19.78 2.13
C PRO A 149 22.90 19.70 2.33
N VAL A 150 23.59 19.08 1.37
CA VAL A 150 25.05 19.20 1.25
C VAL A 150 25.33 20.57 0.63
N PRO A 151 26.18 21.43 1.20
CA PRO A 151 26.46 22.74 0.63
C PRO A 151 27.17 22.57 -0.72
N ARG A 152 26.55 23.05 -1.80
CA ARG A 152 27.22 23.27 -3.09
C ARG A 152 27.65 24.73 -3.14
N THR A 153 28.94 24.95 -3.29
CA THR A 153 29.52 26.24 -3.66
C THR A 153 29.18 26.53 -5.11
N GLU A 154 28.43 27.62 -5.35
CA GLU A 154 28.16 28.16 -6.67
C GLU A 154 29.42 28.85 -7.22
N ARG A 155 29.81 28.50 -8.45
CA ARG A 155 30.52 29.39 -9.37
C ARG A 155 29.97 29.21 -10.77
N GLU A 156 29.43 30.30 -11.30
CA GLU A 156 29.03 30.46 -12.70
C GLU A 156 30.23 30.35 -13.66
N GLY A 157 29.96 29.85 -14.87
CA GLY A 157 30.72 30.27 -16.06
C GLY A 157 31.18 29.17 -17.04
N ALA A 158 30.50 29.13 -18.18
CA ALA A 158 31.02 28.88 -19.54
C ALA A 158 31.06 27.45 -20.15
N ALA A 159 30.17 27.29 -21.16
CA ALA A 159 30.36 26.70 -22.50
C ALA A 159 30.96 25.29 -22.71
N ALA A 160 30.20 24.44 -23.42
CA ALA A 160 30.61 23.19 -24.04
C ALA A 160 31.65 23.38 -25.17
N PRO A 161 32.40 22.33 -25.59
CA PRO A 161 31.95 21.46 -26.69
C PRO A 161 32.38 19.96 -26.57
N PRO A 162 32.04 19.07 -27.54
CA PRO A 162 31.87 17.63 -27.32
C PRO A 162 33.03 16.77 -27.85
N SER A 163 33.21 15.58 -27.28
CA SER A 163 33.91 14.40 -27.84
C SER A 163 33.91 13.31 -26.76
N GLY A 164 33.74 12.02 -26.96
CA GLY A 164 33.71 11.13 -28.12
C GLY A 164 33.73 9.71 -27.51
N ALA A 165 32.93 8.80 -28.04
CA ALA A 165 32.87 7.43 -27.56
C ALA A 165 34.21 6.68 -27.76
N PRO A 166 34.53 5.70 -26.91
CA PRO A 166 35.30 4.54 -27.35
C PRO A 166 34.52 3.24 -27.16
N ALA A 167 34.50 2.47 -28.25
CA ALA A 167 34.06 1.07 -28.33
C ALA A 167 35.07 0.12 -27.62
N PRO A 168 34.71 -1.16 -27.36
CA PRO A 168 35.32 -1.97 -26.31
C PRO A 168 36.56 -2.76 -26.78
N GLY A 169 37.60 -2.77 -25.95
CA GLY A 169 38.85 -3.51 -26.17
C GLY A 169 38.93 -4.83 -25.38
N ARG A 170 38.90 -5.93 -26.13
CA ARG A 170 39.45 -7.29 -25.92
C ARG A 170 39.88 -7.77 -24.52
N ARG A 171 39.30 -8.94 -24.19
CA ARG A 171 39.74 -10.02 -23.29
C ARG A 171 41.14 -10.57 -23.63
N PRO A 172 41.86 -11.15 -22.65
CA PRO A 172 42.58 -12.40 -22.88
C PRO A 172 42.21 -13.51 -21.86
N ALA A 173 42.16 -14.74 -22.36
CA ALA A 173 42.33 -16.02 -21.62
C ALA A 173 43.84 -16.38 -21.62
N ALA A 174 44.45 -17.30 -20.85
CA ALA A 174 44.03 -18.45 -20.05
C ALA A 174 45.20 -18.93 -19.13
N GLY A 175 44.93 -19.89 -18.23
CA GLY A 175 45.87 -20.85 -17.59
C GLY A 175 46.31 -20.49 -16.17
N GLY A 176 46.30 -21.31 -15.11
CA GLY A 176 46.11 -22.75 -14.90
C GLY A 176 47.01 -23.22 -13.72
N SER A 177 46.60 -24.29 -13.01
CA SER A 177 47.31 -25.02 -11.91
C SER A 177 47.05 -24.50 -10.48
N ASP A 178 46.95 -25.30 -9.41
CA ASP A 178 46.66 -26.72 -9.22
C ASP A 178 46.32 -26.92 -7.73
N ARG A 179 45.56 -27.97 -7.39
CA ARG A 179 45.26 -28.38 -6.00
C ARG A 179 46.42 -29.18 -5.37
N PRO A 180 46.50 -29.23 -4.04
CA PRO A 180 46.15 -30.47 -3.31
C PRO A 180 45.34 -30.15 -2.03
N GLY A 181 44.59 -31.02 -1.34
CA GLY A 181 44.71 -32.45 -1.10
C GLY A 181 44.80 -32.67 0.44
N LYS A 182 43.74 -33.22 1.04
CA LYS A 182 43.45 -33.47 2.48
C LYS A 182 44.51 -34.35 3.19
N PRO A 183 44.52 -34.50 4.55
CA PRO A 183 43.68 -35.54 5.18
C PRO A 183 43.17 -35.25 6.61
N ALA A 184 42.27 -36.13 7.07
CA ALA A 184 41.68 -36.22 8.40
C ALA A 184 42.40 -37.29 9.26
N ALA A 185 42.33 -37.18 10.60
CA ALA A 185 42.39 -38.33 11.50
C ALA A 185 41.89 -38.00 12.92
N ASP A 186 41.15 -38.98 13.45
CA ASP A 186 40.69 -39.23 14.83
C ASP A 186 41.71 -39.00 15.95
N ARG A 187 41.19 -38.76 17.17
CA ARG A 187 41.62 -39.47 18.39
C ARG A 187 40.67 -39.27 19.58
N THR A 188 40.29 -40.41 20.14
CA THR A 188 39.60 -40.70 21.40
C THR A 188 40.43 -40.36 22.63
N GLY A 189 39.77 -40.12 23.78
CA GLY A 189 40.44 -39.96 25.07
C GLY A 189 39.48 -39.67 26.24
N THR A 190 39.08 -40.73 26.93
CA THR A 190 38.21 -40.83 28.12
C THR A 190 38.86 -40.27 29.39
N ALA A 191 38.09 -39.66 30.31
CA ALA A 191 38.42 -39.60 31.74
C ALA A 191 37.18 -39.42 32.64
N VAL A 192 36.78 -40.56 33.21
CA VAL A 192 36.24 -40.89 34.56
C VAL A 192 35.65 -39.78 35.43
N GLY A 193 34.45 -40.05 35.96
CA GLY A 193 33.70 -39.19 36.86
C GLY A 193 34.05 -39.28 38.34
N ALA A 194 33.40 -38.42 39.11
CA ALA A 194 33.23 -38.52 40.56
C ALA A 194 31.79 -38.18 40.92
N VAL A 195 31.13 -39.12 41.60
CA VAL A 195 29.80 -39.02 42.19
C VAL A 195 29.95 -38.34 43.55
N ALA A 196 29.11 -37.34 43.85
CA ALA A 196 28.85 -36.88 45.21
C ALA A 196 27.34 -36.66 45.41
N VAL A 197 26.85 -37.23 46.51
CA VAL A 197 25.46 -37.40 46.97
C VAL A 197 24.84 -36.06 47.43
N PRO A 198 23.50 -35.87 47.38
CA PRO A 198 22.85 -34.61 47.75
C PRO A 198 22.72 -34.44 49.28
N GLY A 199 23.01 -33.23 49.77
CA GLY A 199 22.66 -32.77 51.12
C GLY A 199 21.37 -31.95 51.14
N PRO A 200 20.69 -31.81 52.30
CA PRO A 200 19.29 -31.44 52.38
C PRO A 200 19.02 -29.95 52.19
N ALA A 201 17.88 -29.66 51.57
CA ALA A 201 17.34 -28.34 51.28
C ALA A 201 17.09 -27.50 52.55
N GLN A 202 17.40 -26.22 52.45
CA GLN A 202 16.86 -25.15 53.31
C GLN A 202 15.97 -24.26 52.42
N PRO A 203 14.77 -23.88 52.88
CA PRO A 203 13.82 -23.11 52.09
C PRO A 203 14.21 -21.62 52.11
N GLY A 204 14.42 -21.04 50.93
CA GLY A 204 14.71 -19.62 50.75
C GLY A 204 13.87 -19.07 49.60
N ASP A 205 12.90 -18.24 49.97
CA ASP A 205 12.05 -17.34 49.19
C ASP A 205 12.10 -17.42 47.66
N ASP A 206 10.99 -17.95 47.11
CA ASP A 206 10.60 -17.82 45.71
C ASP A 206 10.39 -16.34 45.34
N ALA A 207 11.46 -15.67 44.92
CA ALA A 207 11.35 -14.57 43.98
C ALA A 207 11.14 -15.16 42.59
N GLN A 208 9.87 -15.24 42.17
CA GLN A 208 9.49 -15.63 40.81
C GLN A 208 10.29 -14.82 39.77
N ALA A 209 11.20 -15.50 39.07
CA ALA A 209 11.89 -14.94 37.92
C ALA A 209 10.86 -14.70 36.80
N LEU A 210 10.64 -13.44 36.46
CA LEU A 210 9.82 -13.03 35.32
C LEU A 210 10.41 -13.62 34.02
N PRO A 211 9.62 -14.31 33.18
CA PRO A 211 10.07 -14.71 31.86
C PRO A 211 10.21 -13.48 30.96
N GLY A 212 11.39 -13.26 30.36
CA GLY A 212 11.57 -12.23 29.32
C GLY A 212 12.73 -11.25 29.50
N ALA A 213 13.82 -11.63 30.18
CA ALA A 213 15.08 -10.91 30.04
C ALA A 213 15.60 -11.09 28.61
N GLY A 214 15.69 -9.99 27.85
CA GLY A 214 16.34 -10.01 26.53
C GLY A 214 17.82 -10.43 26.65
N PRO A 215 18.47 -10.84 25.56
CA PRO A 215 19.88 -11.20 25.61
C PRO A 215 20.71 -10.01 26.13
N ALA A 216 21.46 -10.23 27.21
CA ALA A 216 22.38 -9.25 27.76
C ALA A 216 23.38 -8.81 26.68
N ARG A 217 23.62 -7.50 26.58
CA ARG A 217 24.50 -6.96 25.54
C ARG A 217 25.97 -7.31 25.82
N PRO A 218 26.78 -7.53 24.76
CA PRO A 218 28.21 -7.75 24.94
C PRO A 218 28.87 -6.56 25.64
N ALA A 219 29.75 -6.84 26.60
CA ALA A 219 30.58 -5.81 27.22
C ALA A 219 31.40 -5.09 26.13
N GLY A 220 31.32 -3.75 26.10
CA GLY A 220 32.02 -2.91 25.11
C GLY A 220 31.22 -2.52 23.87
N ALA A 221 29.91 -2.79 23.82
CA ALA A 221 29.05 -2.25 22.76
C ALA A 221 29.09 -0.70 22.73
N PRO A 222 29.11 -0.04 21.54
CA PRO A 222 29.26 1.41 21.44
C PRO A 222 28.09 2.20 22.03
N TYR A 223 26.92 1.57 22.15
CA TYR A 223 25.72 2.15 22.73
C TYR A 223 25.23 1.28 23.88
N PRO A 224 25.79 1.39 25.10
CA PRO A 224 25.42 0.52 26.21
C PRO A 224 23.94 0.61 26.58
N ALA A 225 23.33 1.79 26.51
CA ALA A 225 21.98 2.04 27.02
C ALA A 225 20.83 1.55 26.13
N GLY A 226 21.07 1.31 24.85
CA GLY A 226 19.98 0.87 23.96
C GLY A 226 19.95 1.61 22.64
N PRO A 227 19.14 1.13 21.68
CA PRO A 227 18.75 1.93 20.53
C PRO A 227 17.93 3.17 20.94
N LEU A 228 17.28 3.11 22.11
CA LEU A 228 16.39 4.11 22.68
C LEU A 228 16.18 3.87 24.17
N VAL A 229 15.59 4.84 24.86
CA VAL A 229 15.06 4.70 26.22
C VAL A 229 13.64 5.26 26.32
N VAL A 230 12.84 4.75 27.25
CA VAL A 230 11.54 5.31 27.64
C VAL A 230 11.69 5.99 28.99
N LEU A 231 11.50 7.30 29.05
CA LEU A 231 11.59 8.09 30.28
C LEU A 231 10.22 8.15 30.97
N ASP A 232 10.18 7.78 32.25
CA ASP A 232 8.98 7.85 33.08
C ASP A 232 8.92 9.13 33.94
N GLY A 233 7.85 9.26 34.75
CA GLY A 233 7.63 10.39 35.67
C GLY A 233 8.58 10.45 36.88
N ALA A 234 9.22 9.34 37.23
CA ALA A 234 10.15 9.22 38.36
C ALA A 234 11.62 9.49 37.95
N ALA A 235 11.83 10.02 36.74
CA ALA A 235 13.15 10.29 36.17
C ALA A 235 13.99 9.02 35.96
N LEU A 236 13.33 7.89 35.71
CA LEU A 236 13.96 6.64 35.29
C LEU A 236 13.77 6.46 33.79
N ALA A 237 14.89 6.30 33.09
CA ALA A 237 14.94 5.97 31.68
C ALA A 237 15.10 4.46 31.52
N HIS A 238 14.01 3.80 31.13
CA HIS A 238 13.93 2.35 30.91
C HIS A 238 14.62 1.98 29.61
N THR A 239 15.53 1.01 29.67
CA THR A 239 16.32 0.54 28.52
C THR A 239 15.67 -0.69 27.89
N ALA A 240 15.98 -0.94 26.62
CA ALA A 240 15.42 -2.04 25.83
C ALA A 240 15.75 -3.45 26.37
N ASP A 241 16.80 -3.59 27.16
CA ASP A 241 17.24 -4.83 27.80
C ASP A 241 16.67 -5.02 29.22
N GLY A 242 15.77 -4.13 29.67
CA GLY A 242 15.10 -4.21 30.96
C GLY A 242 15.83 -3.51 32.12
N GLY A 243 16.93 -2.80 31.83
CA GLY A 243 17.60 -1.93 32.78
C GLY A 243 16.95 -0.56 32.94
N THR A 244 17.51 0.25 33.83
CA THR A 244 17.13 1.65 34.00
C THR A 244 18.36 2.53 34.18
N LEU A 245 18.25 3.79 33.74
CA LEU A 245 19.22 4.85 33.99
C LEU A 245 18.52 6.00 34.71
N HIS A 246 19.16 6.60 35.70
CA HIS A 246 18.66 7.84 36.29
C HIS A 246 18.93 9.01 35.34
N CYS A 247 17.88 9.80 35.05
CA CYS A 247 17.94 10.99 34.20
C CYS A 247 17.72 12.24 35.06
N PRO A 248 18.78 13.00 35.41
CA PRO A 248 18.65 14.15 36.31
C PRO A 248 18.00 15.39 35.67
N ALA A 249 17.69 15.34 34.36
CA ALA A 249 17.15 16.47 33.62
C ALA A 249 15.78 16.93 34.15
N ALA A 250 15.69 18.21 34.49
CA ALA A 250 14.47 18.93 34.84
C ALA A 250 13.90 19.72 33.66
N THR A 251 14.71 20.01 32.63
CA THR A 251 14.29 20.71 31.41
C THR A 251 14.54 19.88 30.15
N VAL A 252 13.86 20.24 29.05
CA VAL A 252 14.08 19.59 27.74
C VAL A 252 15.51 19.81 27.24
N THR A 253 16.11 20.97 27.50
CA THR A 253 17.50 21.26 27.12
C THR A 253 18.47 20.33 27.86
N GLU A 254 18.32 20.20 29.18
CA GLU A 254 19.12 19.27 29.99
C GLU A 254 18.92 17.81 29.56
N LEU A 255 17.70 17.43 29.15
CA LEU A 255 17.42 16.10 28.65
C LEU A 255 18.20 15.80 27.36
N VAL A 256 18.22 16.75 26.43
CA VAL A 256 18.97 16.61 25.17
C VAL A 256 20.47 16.46 25.44
N GLU A 257 21.01 17.21 26.39
CA GLU A 257 22.42 17.12 26.77
C GLU A 257 22.75 15.79 27.45
N TRP A 258 21.91 15.35 28.39
CA TRP A 258 22.05 14.04 29.04
C TRP A 258 22.00 12.90 28.03
N ALA A 259 21.04 12.91 27.10
CA ALA A 259 20.84 11.84 26.12
C ALA A 259 22.08 11.62 25.21
N LEU A 260 22.83 12.69 24.91
CA LEU A 260 24.08 12.60 24.13
C LEU A 260 25.20 11.88 24.87
N GLY A 261 25.21 11.95 26.20
CA GLY A 261 26.20 11.29 27.07
C GLY A 261 25.75 9.92 27.61
N ALA A 262 24.46 9.60 27.50
CA ALA A 262 23.87 8.41 28.10
C ALA A 262 24.18 7.09 27.37
N GLY A 263 24.94 7.13 26.26
CA GLY A 263 25.27 5.91 25.50
C GLY A 263 24.07 5.30 24.78
N ILE A 264 23.10 6.13 24.37
CA ILE A 264 21.91 5.74 23.61
C ILE A 264 22.20 5.87 22.11
N GLY A 265 21.85 4.86 21.33
CA GLY A 265 22.00 4.86 19.89
C GLY A 265 22.04 3.45 19.29
N GLN A 266 22.11 3.39 17.97
CA GLN A 266 22.19 2.11 17.25
C GLN A 266 23.22 2.23 16.13
N GLU A 267 24.06 1.20 15.98
CA GLU A 267 25.03 1.17 14.88
C GLU A 267 24.34 1.25 13.52
N ARG A 268 25.02 1.90 12.58
CA ARG A 268 24.62 2.00 11.18
C ARG A 268 24.36 0.63 10.56
N LEU A 269 23.29 0.55 9.76
CA LEU A 269 22.96 -0.66 9.00
C LEU A 269 23.83 -0.87 7.76
N HIS A 270 24.59 0.14 7.36
CA HIS A 270 25.47 0.11 6.20
C HIS A 270 26.78 0.84 6.52
N ARG A 271 27.91 0.33 6.02
CA ARG A 271 29.26 0.91 6.28
C ARG A 271 29.40 2.40 5.92
N HIS A 272 28.65 2.85 4.91
CA HIS A 272 28.59 4.26 4.48
C HIS A 272 27.36 5.01 5.02
N GLY A 273 26.54 4.34 5.84
CA GLY A 273 25.41 4.93 6.54
C GLY A 273 25.85 5.69 7.79
N ARG A 274 24.87 6.05 8.60
CA ARG A 274 25.06 6.76 9.86
C ARG A 274 24.46 5.95 10.99
N ASP A 275 25.07 6.06 12.15
CA ASP A 275 24.51 5.50 13.38
C ASP A 275 23.23 6.29 13.73
N ALA A 276 22.28 5.61 14.37
CA ALA A 276 21.04 6.24 14.82
C ALA A 276 21.34 7.21 15.97
N ASP A 277 20.65 8.35 15.93
CA ASP A 277 20.68 9.32 17.02
C ASP A 277 20.08 8.72 18.30
N PRO A 278 20.51 9.19 19.49
CA PRO A 278 19.76 8.96 20.73
C PRO A 278 18.27 9.23 20.54
N LEU A 279 17.44 8.25 20.90
CA LEU A 279 15.99 8.40 20.98
C LEU A 279 15.55 8.32 22.44
N VAL A 280 14.88 9.36 22.90
CA VAL A 280 14.18 9.38 24.18
C VAL A 280 12.67 9.43 23.92
N VAL A 281 11.96 8.42 24.42
CA VAL A 281 10.50 8.35 24.37
C VAL A 281 9.96 8.88 25.69
N LEU A 282 9.06 9.87 25.66
CA LEU A 282 8.53 10.53 26.83
C LEU A 282 7.12 10.03 27.11
N THR A 283 6.91 9.41 28.29
CA THR A 283 5.56 9.16 28.81
C THR A 283 4.86 10.48 29.15
N GLU A 284 3.55 10.42 29.37
CA GLU A 284 2.79 11.60 29.80
C GLU A 284 3.38 12.25 31.07
N ALA A 285 3.61 11.45 32.11
CA ALA A 285 4.21 11.94 33.36
C ALA A 285 5.64 12.50 33.19
N ALA A 286 6.43 11.96 32.26
CA ALA A 286 7.75 12.51 31.95
C ALA A 286 7.66 13.84 31.19
N ALA A 287 6.72 13.94 30.25
CA ALA A 287 6.46 15.16 29.50
C ALA A 287 6.00 16.29 30.44
N GLU A 288 5.09 16.00 31.37
CA GLU A 288 4.63 16.94 32.40
C GLU A 288 5.79 17.43 33.29
N ARG A 289 6.64 16.53 33.78
CA ARG A 289 7.83 16.90 34.57
C ARG A 289 8.75 17.87 33.83
N LEU A 290 8.88 17.71 32.51
CA LEU A 290 9.72 18.54 31.64
C LEU A 290 9.03 19.85 31.19
N GLY A 291 7.84 20.16 31.72
CA GLY A 291 7.08 21.36 31.39
C GLY A 291 6.43 21.32 30.00
N LEU A 292 6.19 20.12 29.45
CA LEU A 292 5.46 19.94 28.20
C LEU A 292 3.96 19.74 28.48
N PRO A 293 3.06 20.32 27.66
CA PRO A 293 1.62 20.15 27.85
C PRO A 293 1.17 18.72 27.54
N ALA A 294 0.17 18.20 28.27
CA ALA A 294 -0.42 16.89 28.02
C ALA A 294 -1.06 16.76 26.62
N ARG A 295 -1.46 17.88 26.00
CA ARG A 295 -2.00 17.90 24.62
C ARG A 295 -1.55 19.15 23.89
N LEU A 296 -1.39 19.03 22.58
CA LEU A 296 -1.13 20.18 21.71
C LEU A 296 -2.43 20.95 21.44
N THR A 297 -2.39 22.27 21.62
CA THR A 297 -3.52 23.16 21.35
C THR A 297 -3.75 23.35 19.84
N ASP A 298 -2.66 23.45 19.07
CA ASP A 298 -2.69 23.49 17.61
C ASP A 298 -2.88 22.08 17.03
N ARG A 299 -4.13 21.71 16.81
CA ARG A 299 -4.50 20.44 16.16
C ARG A 299 -4.16 20.38 14.67
N ARG A 300 -3.78 21.50 14.05
CA ARG A 300 -3.50 21.58 12.61
C ARG A 300 -2.03 21.34 12.31
N ASN A 301 -1.13 22.02 13.02
CA ASN A 301 0.32 21.87 12.81
C ASN A 301 0.97 20.87 13.76
N LEU A 302 0.27 20.45 14.82
CA LEU A 302 0.75 19.48 15.82
C LEU A 302 2.17 19.80 16.31
N ARG A 303 2.39 21.04 16.77
CA ARG A 303 3.66 21.47 17.37
C ARG A 303 3.46 22.53 18.46
N LEU A 304 4.46 22.69 19.31
CA LEU A 304 4.53 23.80 20.26
C LEU A 304 4.69 25.15 19.53
N PRO A 305 4.11 26.23 20.07
CA PRO A 305 4.41 27.60 19.64
C PRO A 305 5.90 27.94 19.74
N GLU A 306 6.37 28.85 18.89
CA GLU A 306 7.79 29.27 18.89
C GLU A 306 8.20 30.00 20.18
N ASP A 307 7.25 30.63 20.87
CA ASP A 307 7.43 31.33 22.14
C ASP A 307 7.28 30.42 23.37
N HIS A 308 6.97 29.14 23.20
CA HIS A 308 6.90 28.19 24.30
C HIS A 308 8.25 28.09 25.03
N PRO A 309 8.30 28.09 26.39
CA PRO A 309 9.56 28.08 27.15
C PRO A 309 10.56 27.01 26.69
N ALA A 310 10.13 25.75 26.57
CA ALA A 310 11.00 24.66 26.09
C ALA A 310 11.62 24.92 24.71
N VAL A 311 10.91 25.58 23.78
CA VAL A 311 11.42 25.91 22.45
C VAL A 311 12.42 27.07 22.54
N ARG A 312 12.06 28.13 23.29
CA ARG A 312 12.93 29.28 23.51
C ARG A 312 14.25 28.89 24.16
N ASP A 313 14.21 28.04 25.18
CA ASP A 313 15.39 27.61 25.93
C ASP A 313 16.33 26.75 25.07
N LEU A 314 15.77 25.85 24.25
CA LEU A 314 16.55 25.08 23.27
C LEU A 314 17.27 26.01 22.28
N LEU A 315 16.55 26.97 21.70
CA LEU A 315 17.12 27.93 20.74
C LEU A 315 18.18 28.82 21.40
N ALA A 316 17.94 29.28 22.63
CA ALA A 316 18.89 30.07 23.40
C ALA A 316 20.17 29.28 23.74
N ALA A 317 20.05 27.97 23.97
CA ALA A 317 21.18 27.06 24.16
C ALA A 317 21.86 26.63 22.82
N GLY A 318 21.49 27.25 21.71
CA GLY A 318 22.11 27.04 20.40
C GLY A 318 21.64 25.78 19.66
N TRP A 319 20.62 25.09 20.16
CA TRP A 319 19.99 23.98 19.45
C TRP A 319 19.11 24.49 18.31
N ARG A 320 18.91 23.63 17.30
CA ARG A 320 18.00 23.87 16.18
C ARG A 320 16.96 22.77 16.09
N LEU A 321 15.78 23.16 15.67
CA LEU A 321 14.68 22.25 15.30
C LEU A 321 14.60 22.15 13.78
N THR A 322 13.96 21.09 13.28
CA THR A 322 13.59 21.02 11.86
C THR A 322 12.47 22.01 11.55
N ARG A 323 12.13 22.20 10.26
CA ARG A 323 11.00 23.06 9.83
C ARG A 323 9.65 22.70 10.48
N ARG A 324 9.53 21.51 11.07
CA ARG A 324 8.32 21.03 11.74
C ARG A 324 8.19 21.49 13.19
N GLY A 325 9.26 22.07 13.73
CA GLY A 325 9.30 22.52 15.11
C GLY A 325 9.32 21.36 16.11
N PHE A 326 8.79 21.64 17.30
CA PHE A 326 8.73 20.71 18.41
C PHE A 326 7.34 20.08 18.49
N GLY A 327 7.16 18.93 17.85
CA GLY A 327 5.91 18.17 17.82
C GLY A 327 6.06 16.76 18.38
N PRO A 328 5.16 15.82 18.03
CA PRO A 328 5.17 14.45 18.54
C PRO A 328 6.50 13.72 18.29
N TRP A 329 7.12 14.03 17.16
CA TRP A 329 8.50 13.67 16.86
C TRP A 329 9.33 14.93 16.68
N ALA A 330 10.16 15.24 17.69
CA ALA A 330 11.06 16.39 17.65
C ALA A 330 12.50 15.92 17.36
N ARG A 331 13.14 16.56 16.38
CA ARG A 331 14.57 16.39 16.09
C ARG A 331 15.31 17.66 16.55
N VAL A 332 16.08 17.53 17.62
CA VAL A 332 16.89 18.59 18.21
C VAL A 332 18.33 18.37 17.79
N HIS A 333 18.96 19.34 17.13
CA HIS A 333 20.30 19.16 16.57
C HIS A 333 21.12 20.45 16.60
N GLN A 334 22.44 20.32 16.59
CA GLN A 334 23.36 21.41 16.30
C GLN A 334 24.01 21.21 14.93
N PRO A 335 24.30 22.30 14.19
CA PRO A 335 25.13 22.23 13.01
C PRO A 335 26.47 21.60 13.35
N VAL A 336 26.98 20.75 12.45
CA VAL A 336 28.30 20.17 12.62
C VAL A 336 29.33 21.24 12.25
N GLU A 337 30.07 21.72 13.24
CA GLU A 337 31.25 22.56 12.99
C GLU A 337 32.31 21.75 12.22
N ALA A 338 33.23 22.42 11.52
CA ALA A 338 34.28 21.72 10.78
C ALA A 338 35.07 20.81 11.76
N HIS A 339 35.00 19.49 11.55
CA HIS A 339 35.56 18.43 12.40
C HIS A 339 34.82 18.11 13.71
N GLY A 340 33.64 18.67 13.96
CA GLY A 340 32.80 18.37 15.11
C GLY A 340 32.08 17.01 15.01
N THR A 341 31.77 16.42 16.17
CA THR A 341 30.85 15.27 16.22
C THR A 341 29.42 15.73 15.99
N ARG A 342 28.63 14.92 15.29
CA ARG A 342 27.22 15.20 15.07
C ARG A 342 26.47 15.16 16.41
N ARG A 343 25.85 16.27 16.80
CA ARG A 343 25.01 16.38 17.99
C ARG A 343 23.54 16.46 17.57
N CYS A 344 22.81 15.36 17.75
CA CYS A 344 21.41 15.25 17.38
C CYS A 344 20.71 14.27 18.33
N VAL A 345 19.52 14.63 18.81
CA VAL A 345 18.66 13.79 19.65
C VAL A 345 17.25 13.78 19.05
N GLN A 346 16.62 12.62 19.06
CA GLN A 346 15.21 12.46 18.70
C GLN A 346 14.39 12.33 19.97
N LEU A 347 13.26 13.02 20.04
CA LEU A 347 12.28 12.89 21.09
C LEU A 347 10.97 12.38 20.50
N ALA A 348 10.36 11.38 21.14
CA ALA A 348 9.03 10.88 20.83
C ALA A 348 8.10 11.16 22.01
N VAL A 349 7.12 12.05 21.83
CA VAL A 349 6.21 12.49 22.90
C VAL A 349 4.91 11.70 22.82
N LEU A 350 4.77 10.67 23.65
CA LEU A 350 3.63 9.76 23.63
C LEU A 350 2.25 10.43 23.75
N PRO A 351 2.03 11.42 24.65
CA PRO A 351 0.70 12.04 24.77
C PRO A 351 0.30 12.89 23.56
N TRP A 352 1.19 13.06 22.57
CA TRP A 352 0.89 13.73 21.30
C TRP A 352 0.84 12.74 20.12
N ASP A 353 0.55 11.47 20.38
CA ASP A 353 0.41 10.42 19.36
C ASP A 353 1.70 10.17 18.56
N ALA A 354 2.87 10.28 19.20
CA ALA A 354 4.13 9.91 18.56
C ALA A 354 4.13 8.44 18.08
N LEU A 355 3.41 7.56 18.79
CA LEU A 355 3.13 6.20 18.35
C LEU A 355 1.63 6.09 18.02
N ASP A 356 1.29 6.16 16.73
CA ASP A 356 -0.09 6.00 16.25
C ASP A 356 -0.69 4.68 16.74
N PRO A 357 -1.78 4.70 17.53
CA PRO A 357 -2.39 3.49 18.06
C PRO A 357 -2.85 2.50 16.99
N ARG A 358 -3.19 2.96 15.78
CA ARG A 358 -3.56 2.08 14.66
C ARG A 358 -2.36 1.29 14.13
N ALA A 359 -1.18 1.90 14.14
CA ALA A 359 0.05 1.27 13.67
C ALA A 359 0.73 0.41 14.75
N TRP A 360 0.53 0.75 16.02
CA TRP A 360 1.17 0.09 17.17
C TRP A 360 0.22 -0.76 18.02
N SER A 361 -1.06 -0.89 17.64
CA SER A 361 -2.09 -1.66 18.37
C SER A 361 -2.23 -1.24 19.83
N ASP A 362 -2.41 0.07 20.06
CA ASP A 362 -2.60 0.67 21.40
C ASP A 362 -1.49 0.35 22.41
N LEU A 363 -0.28 0.00 21.94
CA LEU A 363 0.85 -0.39 22.80
C LEU A 363 1.16 0.62 23.91
N THR A 364 0.96 1.91 23.65
CA THR A 364 1.18 2.99 24.63
C THR A 364 0.21 2.96 25.80
N ALA A 365 -1.01 2.47 25.60
CA ALA A 365 -2.03 2.37 26.64
C ALA A 365 -1.91 1.07 27.45
N LEU A 366 -1.34 0.02 26.85
CA LEU A 366 -1.31 -1.32 27.43
C LEU A 366 -0.01 -1.64 28.17
N ALA A 367 1.10 -1.01 27.81
CA ALA A 367 2.43 -1.35 28.33
C ALA A 367 2.90 -0.41 29.44
N THR A 368 3.54 -0.97 30.46
CA THR A 368 4.38 -0.19 31.39
C THR A 368 5.57 0.45 30.64
N PRO A 369 6.21 1.50 31.18
CA PRO A 369 7.37 2.12 30.52
C PRO A 369 8.49 1.13 30.17
N GLY A 370 8.75 0.15 31.04
CA GLY A 370 9.74 -0.91 30.79
C GLY A 370 9.32 -1.91 29.71
N GLU A 371 8.04 -2.30 29.66
CA GLU A 371 7.51 -3.13 28.56
C GLU A 371 7.54 -2.39 27.24
N LEU A 372 7.20 -1.10 27.23
CA LEU A 372 7.28 -0.25 26.05
C LEU A 372 8.73 -0.12 25.55
N ALA A 373 9.70 0.06 26.45
CA ALA A 373 11.11 0.11 26.10
C ALA A 373 11.59 -1.19 25.45
N ARG A 374 11.19 -2.35 26.00
CA ARG A 374 11.47 -3.67 25.42
C ARG A 374 10.84 -3.83 24.04
N ALA A 375 9.55 -3.51 23.89
CA ALA A 375 8.83 -3.64 22.63
C ALA A 375 9.44 -2.75 21.51
N LEU A 376 9.69 -1.47 21.81
CA LEU A 376 10.34 -0.55 20.88
C LEU A 376 11.80 -0.97 20.60
N GLY A 377 12.49 -1.53 21.58
CA GLY A 377 13.83 -2.11 21.43
C GLY A 377 13.86 -3.31 20.48
N THR A 378 12.87 -4.20 20.57
CA THR A 378 12.66 -5.32 19.65
C THR A 378 12.41 -4.82 18.24
N TYR A 379 11.50 -3.85 18.06
CA TYR A 379 11.29 -3.21 16.77
C TYR A 379 12.59 -2.58 16.23
N ALA A 380 13.33 -1.85 17.07
CA ALA A 380 14.55 -1.17 16.67
C ALA A 380 15.63 -2.13 16.18
N THR A 381 15.83 -3.22 16.91
CA THR A 381 16.79 -4.27 16.57
C THR A 381 16.46 -4.92 15.23
N ARG A 382 15.17 -5.23 15.02
CA ARG A 382 14.66 -5.90 13.82
C ARG A 382 14.58 -4.99 12.60
N VAL A 383 14.22 -3.72 12.79
CA VAL A 383 13.88 -2.76 11.73
C VAL A 383 14.88 -1.60 11.71
N LEU A 384 14.71 -0.60 12.56
CA LEU A 384 15.69 0.45 12.89
C LEU A 384 15.17 1.20 14.11
N THR A 385 16.03 1.92 14.85
CA THR A 385 15.56 2.88 15.87
C THR A 385 14.45 3.77 15.30
N PRO A 386 13.22 3.75 15.84
CA PRO A 386 12.11 4.51 15.31
C PRO A 386 12.42 6.00 15.16
N ARG A 387 12.06 6.59 14.02
CA ARG A 387 12.20 8.03 13.75
C ARG A 387 11.01 8.51 12.93
N GLY A 388 9.95 8.94 13.61
CA GLY A 388 8.69 9.34 12.98
C GLY A 388 7.67 8.20 12.91
N SER A 389 6.66 8.39 12.06
CA SER A 389 5.63 7.35 11.81
C SER A 389 6.26 6.08 11.20
N THR A 390 5.53 4.96 11.27
CA THR A 390 5.98 3.69 10.66
C THR A 390 6.23 3.84 9.15
N ALA A 391 5.48 4.71 8.46
CA ALA A 391 5.73 5.06 7.07
C ALA A 391 7.10 5.73 6.86
N VAL A 392 7.48 6.66 7.74
CA VAL A 392 8.82 7.27 7.73
C VAL A 392 9.89 6.23 8.03
N ASN A 393 9.67 5.35 9.01
CA ASN A 393 10.61 4.26 9.30
C ASN A 393 10.85 3.38 8.07
N GLY A 394 9.79 3.08 7.29
CA GLY A 394 9.92 2.32 6.05
C GLY A 394 10.83 2.99 5.03
N LEU A 395 10.73 4.31 4.89
CA LEU A 395 11.57 5.12 4.01
C LEU A 395 13.02 5.27 4.52
N GLU A 396 13.17 5.55 5.81
CA GLU A 396 14.47 5.66 6.46
C GLU A 396 15.23 4.34 6.40
N LEU A 397 14.54 3.20 6.48
CA LEU A 397 15.14 1.89 6.31
C LEU A 397 15.75 1.70 4.92
N MET A 398 15.07 2.14 3.86
CA MET A 398 15.61 2.10 2.49
C MET A 398 16.91 2.90 2.40
N THR A 399 16.91 4.11 2.98
CA THR A 399 18.08 4.99 3.01
C THR A 399 19.21 4.44 3.88
N ALA A 400 18.90 3.86 5.04
CA ALA A 400 19.90 3.29 5.95
C ALA A 400 20.60 2.07 5.36
N LEU A 401 19.89 1.24 4.59
CA LEU A 401 20.44 0.06 3.93
C LEU A 401 21.12 0.38 2.58
N ARG A 402 20.68 1.45 1.90
CA ARG A 402 21.23 1.94 0.63
C ARG A 402 21.45 3.46 0.72
N PRO A 403 22.45 3.93 1.49
CA PRO A 403 22.70 5.36 1.64
C PRO A 403 23.05 5.97 0.28
N PRO A 404 22.60 7.21 -0.01
CA PRO A 404 22.76 7.81 -1.33
C PRO A 404 24.22 8.09 -1.69
N THR A 405 25.05 8.37 -0.68
CA THR A 405 26.41 8.84 -0.88
C THR A 405 27.42 8.15 0.03
N ARG A 406 28.68 8.18 -0.40
CA ARG A 406 29.88 7.72 0.30
C ARG A 406 31.02 8.74 0.09
N PRO A 407 31.99 8.79 1.01
CA PRO A 407 33.21 9.55 0.76
C PRO A 407 34.00 8.94 -0.40
N VAL A 408 34.44 9.78 -1.33
CA VAL A 408 35.28 9.45 -2.49
C VAL A 408 36.43 10.46 -2.55
N ARG A 409 37.63 10.01 -2.95
CA ARG A 409 38.74 10.94 -3.18
C ARG A 409 38.59 11.65 -4.52
N ASP A 410 38.74 12.96 -4.53
CA ASP A 410 38.80 13.76 -5.74
C ASP A 410 40.21 13.75 -6.38
N ALA A 411 40.34 14.40 -7.53
CA ALA A 411 41.61 14.49 -8.27
C ALA A 411 42.71 15.27 -7.51
N THR A 412 42.34 16.07 -6.51
CA THR A 412 43.27 16.81 -5.65
C THR A 412 43.70 16.01 -4.42
N GLY A 413 43.16 14.80 -4.23
CA GLY A 413 43.37 13.95 -3.06
C GLY A 413 42.45 14.30 -1.87
N GLY A 414 41.60 15.32 -2.02
CA GLY A 414 40.57 15.71 -1.06
C GLY A 414 39.41 14.72 -1.01
N TRP A 415 38.57 14.81 0.02
CA TRP A 415 37.37 13.98 0.15
C TRP A 415 36.15 14.74 -0.34
N THR A 416 35.40 14.12 -1.25
CA THR A 416 34.11 14.59 -1.75
C THR A 416 33.03 13.53 -1.56
N SER A 417 31.77 13.93 -1.75
CA SER A 417 30.62 13.03 -1.72
C SER A 417 30.41 12.41 -3.10
N GLY A 418 30.41 11.08 -3.19
CA GLY A 418 30.10 10.34 -4.42
C GLY A 418 29.01 9.29 -4.19
N PRO A 419 28.37 8.78 -5.26
CA PRO A 419 27.25 7.86 -5.14
C PRO A 419 27.66 6.48 -4.60
N VAL A 420 26.75 5.85 -3.85
CA VAL A 420 26.85 4.41 -3.53
C VAL A 420 26.22 3.62 -4.68
N ALA A 421 26.95 2.63 -5.20
CA ALA A 421 26.43 1.78 -6.26
C ALA A 421 25.13 1.06 -5.83
N GLY A 422 24.12 1.08 -6.72
CA GLY A 422 22.82 0.47 -6.44
C GLY A 422 21.95 1.24 -5.43
N SER A 423 22.23 2.52 -5.19
CA SER A 423 21.41 3.41 -4.36
C SER A 423 20.67 4.45 -5.21
N LEU A 424 19.71 5.14 -4.59
CA LEU A 424 19.08 6.31 -5.16
C LEU A 424 19.86 7.53 -4.68
N ALA A 425 20.77 8.04 -5.51
CA ALA A 425 21.75 9.04 -5.09
C ALA A 425 21.19 10.47 -5.11
N VAL A 426 20.28 10.76 -6.06
CA VAL A 426 19.72 12.09 -6.29
C VAL A 426 18.22 12.01 -6.51
N ALA A 427 17.50 13.07 -6.17
CA ALA A 427 16.11 13.24 -6.58
C ALA A 427 16.05 13.39 -8.11
N VAL A 428 15.08 12.73 -8.72
CA VAL A 428 14.83 12.77 -10.16
C VAL A 428 13.35 12.99 -10.39
N ASP A 429 13.01 13.78 -11.41
CA ASP A 429 11.63 13.86 -11.84
C ASP A 429 11.17 12.52 -12.45
N PRO A 430 9.91 12.14 -12.27
CA PRO A 430 9.34 10.93 -12.85
C PRO A 430 9.07 11.14 -14.35
N ALA A 431 8.77 10.06 -15.07
CA ALA A 431 8.24 10.21 -16.43
C ALA A 431 6.83 10.83 -16.34
N PRO A 432 6.39 11.61 -17.35
CA PRO A 432 5.04 12.15 -17.41
C PRO A 432 3.93 11.16 -17.06
N PRO A 433 3.87 9.92 -17.58
CA PRO A 433 2.81 8.98 -17.21
C PRO A 433 2.87 8.46 -15.76
N GLU A 434 4.05 8.46 -15.14
CA GLU A 434 4.25 7.97 -13.76
C GLU A 434 3.86 9.02 -12.70
N ALA A 435 3.81 10.29 -13.09
CA ALA A 435 3.60 11.40 -12.18
C ALA A 435 2.15 11.43 -11.63
N PRO A 436 1.93 11.72 -10.33
CA PRO A 436 0.59 12.05 -9.86
C PRO A 436 0.13 13.40 -10.43
N ASP A 437 -1.18 13.62 -10.51
CA ASP A 437 -1.77 14.80 -11.18
C ASP A 437 -1.31 16.15 -10.58
N GLU A 438 -0.94 16.20 -9.30
CA GLU A 438 -0.40 17.40 -8.65
C GLU A 438 1.01 17.78 -9.12
N HIS A 439 1.75 16.83 -9.68
CA HIS A 439 3.16 17.00 -10.00
C HIS A 439 3.36 17.99 -11.16
N PRO A 440 4.38 18.88 -11.11
CA PRO A 440 4.65 19.83 -12.20
C PRO A 440 4.80 19.17 -13.59
N VAL A 441 5.49 18.02 -13.65
CA VAL A 441 5.66 17.24 -14.91
C VAL A 441 4.35 16.63 -15.45
N ALA A 442 3.29 16.54 -14.63
CA ALA A 442 1.96 16.11 -15.09
C ALA A 442 1.13 17.27 -15.66
N ALA A 443 1.62 18.52 -15.62
CA ALA A 443 0.88 19.67 -16.11
C ALA A 443 0.56 19.54 -17.61
N GLY A 444 -0.73 19.60 -17.95
CA GLY A 444 -1.22 19.45 -19.32
C GLY A 444 -1.23 18.02 -19.85
N ARG A 445 -0.94 17.02 -19.02
CA ARG A 445 -1.04 15.60 -19.38
C ARG A 445 -2.50 15.19 -19.56
N ASP A 446 -2.80 14.39 -20.59
CA ASP A 446 -4.14 13.82 -20.73
C ASP A 446 -4.43 12.82 -19.61
N SER A 447 -5.69 12.77 -19.17
CA SER A 447 -6.21 11.78 -18.25
C SER A 447 -6.02 10.31 -18.68
N HIS A 448 -5.85 10.03 -19.99
CA HIS A 448 -5.54 8.68 -20.49
C HIS A 448 -4.04 8.36 -20.50
N ASP A 449 -3.18 9.37 -20.38
CA ASP A 449 -1.72 9.22 -20.36
C ASP A 449 -1.18 8.97 -18.95
N VAL A 450 -1.91 8.20 -18.14
CA VAL A 450 -1.55 7.88 -16.76
C VAL A 450 -1.13 6.41 -16.66
N LEU A 451 -0.01 6.16 -16.01
CA LEU A 451 0.38 4.83 -15.57
C LEU A 451 -0.47 4.44 -14.36
N ASP A 452 -1.58 3.73 -14.60
CA ASP A 452 -2.52 3.31 -13.56
C ASP A 452 -2.18 1.93 -12.99
N GLU A 453 -1.08 1.89 -12.23
CA GLU A 453 -0.62 0.68 -11.54
C GLU A 453 -1.06 0.67 -10.07
N GLU A 454 -2.30 0.19 -9.86
CA GLU A 454 -2.88 -0.04 -8.53
C GLU A 454 -3.19 -1.53 -8.31
N ALA A 455 -3.45 -1.91 -7.05
CA ALA A 455 -3.86 -3.28 -6.72
C ALA A 455 -5.33 -3.51 -7.09
N TYR A 456 -5.75 -4.77 -7.05
CA TYR A 456 -7.07 -5.14 -7.51
C TYR A 456 -8.18 -4.52 -6.67
N GLU A 457 -9.20 -4.04 -7.37
CA GLU A 457 -10.57 -3.91 -6.86
C GLU A 457 -11.49 -4.51 -7.92
N TRP A 458 -11.85 -5.77 -7.73
CA TRP A 458 -12.62 -6.52 -8.73
C TRP A 458 -13.64 -7.43 -8.06
N VAL A 459 -14.81 -7.51 -8.68
CA VAL A 459 -15.92 -8.38 -8.31
C VAL A 459 -16.34 -9.13 -9.56
N ARG A 460 -16.49 -10.44 -9.46
CA ARG A 460 -17.02 -11.28 -10.55
C ARG A 460 -18.48 -10.93 -10.78
N ASP A 461 -18.90 -10.93 -12.04
CA ASP A 461 -20.31 -10.81 -12.38
C ASP A 461 -21.09 -12.00 -11.76
N PRO A 462 -22.11 -11.77 -10.91
CA PRO A 462 -22.93 -12.84 -10.32
C PRO A 462 -23.53 -13.81 -11.35
N ASP A 463 -23.84 -13.32 -12.56
CA ASP A 463 -24.41 -14.14 -13.64
C ASP A 463 -23.42 -15.20 -14.17
N LEU A 464 -22.14 -15.08 -13.82
CA LEU A 464 -21.12 -16.05 -14.17
C LEU A 464 -20.98 -17.18 -13.14
N LEU A 465 -21.67 -17.11 -11.99
CA LEU A 465 -21.64 -18.19 -10.99
C LEU A 465 -22.36 -19.42 -11.54
N SER A 466 -21.68 -20.57 -11.48
CA SER A 466 -22.28 -21.84 -11.90
C SER A 466 -23.16 -22.44 -10.80
N ASP A 467 -24.12 -23.29 -11.17
CA ASP A 467 -24.96 -24.03 -10.21
C ASP A 467 -24.13 -24.81 -9.19
N ALA A 468 -22.99 -25.36 -9.62
CA ALA A 468 -22.07 -26.08 -8.75
C ALA A 468 -21.38 -25.17 -7.73
N GLU A 469 -21.01 -23.95 -8.13
CA GLU A 469 -20.48 -22.94 -7.21
C GLU A 469 -21.58 -22.49 -6.23
N CYS A 470 -22.79 -22.23 -6.72
CA CYS A 470 -23.95 -21.83 -5.90
C CYS A 470 -24.39 -22.90 -4.90
N ALA A 471 -24.06 -24.17 -5.12
CA ALA A 471 -24.32 -25.26 -4.19
C ALA A 471 -23.30 -25.34 -3.04
N LEU A 472 -22.19 -24.59 -3.10
CA LEU A 472 -21.19 -24.56 -2.03
C LEU A 472 -21.70 -23.69 -0.86
N PRO A 473 -21.53 -24.13 0.39
CA PRO A 473 -22.08 -23.42 1.54
C PRO A 473 -21.31 -22.15 1.94
N HIS A 474 -20.00 -22.07 1.65
CA HIS A 474 -19.15 -21.01 2.20
C HIS A 474 -18.47 -20.15 1.13
N ALA A 475 -18.13 -18.93 1.52
CA ALA A 475 -17.15 -18.06 0.88
C ALA A 475 -15.94 -17.91 1.83
N VAL A 476 -14.74 -18.17 1.33
CA VAL A 476 -13.48 -18.13 2.11
C VAL A 476 -12.54 -17.08 1.53
N GLY A 477 -12.11 -16.14 2.38
CA GLY A 477 -11.14 -15.11 2.06
C GLY A 477 -9.71 -15.55 2.37
N LEU A 478 -8.83 -15.47 1.37
CA LEU A 478 -7.39 -15.72 1.48
C LEU A 478 -6.62 -14.41 1.36
N ASP A 479 -5.87 -14.05 2.40
CA ASP A 479 -5.05 -12.84 2.41
C ASP A 479 -3.56 -13.20 2.27
N VAL A 480 -2.87 -12.54 1.33
CA VAL A 480 -1.45 -12.79 1.05
C VAL A 480 -0.56 -12.04 2.03
N ASN A 481 0.18 -12.78 2.85
CA ASN A 481 1.12 -12.23 3.82
C ASN A 481 2.15 -11.30 3.16
N MET A 482 2.15 -10.03 3.56
CA MET A 482 3.11 -9.01 3.11
C MET A 482 3.26 -8.96 1.58
N ALA A 483 2.15 -8.99 0.83
CA ALA A 483 2.15 -9.12 -0.64
C ALA A 483 3.09 -8.13 -1.34
N PHE A 484 3.04 -6.84 -0.97
CA PHE A 484 3.90 -5.80 -1.59
C PHE A 484 5.37 -5.94 -1.21
N ALA A 485 5.70 -6.38 0.01
CA ALA A 485 7.09 -6.68 0.36
C ALA A 485 7.60 -7.87 -0.44
N ALA A 486 6.80 -8.94 -0.53
CA ALA A 486 7.13 -10.12 -1.32
C ALA A 486 7.34 -9.78 -2.81
N ALA A 487 6.55 -8.85 -3.36
CA ALA A 487 6.69 -8.35 -4.71
C ALA A 487 7.95 -7.49 -4.92
N ALA A 488 8.46 -6.82 -3.88
CA ALA A 488 9.70 -6.05 -3.95
C ALA A 488 10.97 -6.94 -4.02
N ASN A 489 10.86 -8.22 -3.63
CA ASN A 489 11.98 -9.15 -3.61
C ASN A 489 12.55 -9.39 -5.02
N ARG A 490 13.82 -9.06 -5.23
CA ARG A 490 14.58 -9.17 -6.50
C ARG A 490 14.01 -8.33 -7.64
N LEU A 491 13.08 -7.41 -7.34
CA LEU A 491 12.50 -6.54 -8.35
C LEU A 491 13.58 -5.56 -8.85
N ARG A 492 13.87 -5.62 -10.15
CA ARG A 492 14.75 -4.63 -10.78
C ARG A 492 13.96 -3.34 -10.97
N VAL A 493 14.54 -2.24 -10.50
CA VAL A 493 13.93 -0.90 -10.61
C VAL A 493 14.95 0.11 -11.12
N GLY A 494 14.48 1.22 -11.67
CA GLY A 494 15.35 2.29 -12.13
C GLY A 494 16.08 2.98 -10.99
N LEU A 495 17.33 3.34 -11.19
CA LEU A 495 18.16 4.09 -10.23
C LEU A 495 18.38 5.55 -10.65
N GLY A 496 18.17 5.85 -11.94
CA GLY A 496 18.33 7.18 -12.52
C GLY A 496 17.06 7.75 -13.15
N ALA A 497 17.22 8.88 -13.83
CA ALA A 497 16.18 9.61 -14.55
C ALA A 497 15.60 8.79 -15.73
N PRO A 498 14.36 9.09 -16.18
CA PRO A 498 13.73 8.36 -17.27
C PRO A 498 14.26 8.84 -18.62
N LEU A 499 14.38 7.92 -19.58
CA LEU A 499 14.72 8.23 -20.97
C LEU A 499 13.57 7.85 -21.88
N HIS A 500 12.99 8.83 -22.57
CA HIS A 500 11.94 8.59 -23.58
C HIS A 500 12.53 7.94 -24.82
N THR A 501 11.76 7.04 -25.43
CA THR A 501 12.07 6.43 -26.73
C THR A 501 10.79 6.02 -27.43
N ASP A 502 10.79 6.18 -28.75
CA ASP A 502 9.71 5.72 -29.61
C ASP A 502 9.97 4.30 -30.14
N GLY A 503 8.90 3.49 -30.22
CA GLY A 503 8.89 2.14 -30.76
C GLY A 503 9.97 1.16 -30.24
N PRO A 504 10.34 1.15 -28.95
CA PRO A 504 11.40 0.27 -28.46
C PRO A 504 10.99 -1.20 -28.53
N ARG A 505 11.97 -2.08 -28.74
CA ARG A 505 11.78 -3.52 -28.48
C ARG A 505 11.61 -3.73 -26.97
N PHE A 506 10.55 -4.45 -26.58
CA PHE A 506 10.33 -4.81 -25.18
C PHE A 506 11.46 -5.70 -24.63
N ASP A 507 12.03 -5.31 -23.49
CA ASP A 507 12.96 -6.11 -22.70
C ASP A 507 12.41 -6.24 -21.26
N PRO A 508 12.02 -7.45 -20.81
CA PRO A 508 11.48 -7.65 -19.46
C PRO A 508 12.50 -7.39 -18.34
N LYS A 509 13.79 -7.23 -18.65
CA LYS A 509 14.86 -6.93 -17.69
C LYS A 509 15.14 -5.44 -17.52
N LEU A 510 14.56 -4.59 -18.37
CA LEU A 510 14.77 -3.15 -18.38
C LEU A 510 13.56 -2.45 -17.74
N PRO A 511 13.70 -1.86 -16.54
CA PRO A 511 12.59 -1.17 -15.91
C PRO A 511 12.18 0.08 -16.70
N GLY A 512 10.88 0.34 -16.73
CA GLY A 512 10.30 1.49 -17.40
C GLY A 512 8.77 1.46 -17.39
N ALA A 513 8.21 2.58 -17.85
CA ALA A 513 6.82 2.72 -18.24
C ALA A 513 6.70 2.54 -19.76
N TRP A 514 5.80 1.68 -20.20
CA TRP A 514 5.67 1.26 -21.59
C TRP A 514 4.27 1.54 -22.08
N TYR A 515 4.14 2.23 -23.20
CA TYR A 515 2.86 2.44 -23.85
C TYR A 515 2.61 1.31 -24.86
N ALA A 516 1.58 0.50 -24.63
CA ALA A 516 1.28 -0.66 -25.47
C ALA A 516 -0.23 -0.88 -25.55
N ASP A 517 -0.68 -1.58 -26.60
CA ASP A 517 -2.06 -2.02 -26.72
C ASP A 517 -2.23 -3.47 -26.29
N LEU A 518 -2.87 -3.66 -25.14
CA LEU A 518 -3.22 -4.99 -24.60
C LEU A 518 -4.73 -5.28 -24.72
N SER A 519 -5.51 -4.40 -25.35
CA SER A 519 -6.98 -4.53 -25.44
C SER A 519 -7.44 -5.72 -26.28
N GLY A 520 -6.60 -6.17 -27.23
CA GLY A 520 -6.85 -7.35 -28.05
C GLY A 520 -6.64 -8.68 -27.32
N ILE A 521 -6.15 -8.67 -26.07
CA ILE A 521 -5.93 -9.89 -25.28
C ILE A 521 -7.25 -10.33 -24.65
N ALA A 522 -7.74 -11.51 -25.04
CA ALA A 522 -8.91 -12.13 -24.41
C ALA A 522 -8.55 -12.60 -22.98
N THR A 523 -9.45 -12.34 -22.03
CA THR A 523 -9.35 -12.80 -20.64
C THR A 523 -10.57 -13.65 -20.29
N ASP A 524 -10.40 -14.69 -19.46
CA ASP A 524 -11.56 -15.42 -18.89
C ASP A 524 -12.36 -14.44 -18.02
N PRO A 525 -13.66 -14.23 -18.28
CA PRO A 525 -14.46 -13.24 -17.54
C PRO A 525 -14.66 -13.60 -16.06
N ARG A 526 -14.37 -14.84 -15.65
CA ARG A 526 -14.39 -15.30 -14.25
C ARG A 526 -13.09 -14.98 -13.51
N LEU A 527 -12.09 -14.41 -14.19
CA LEU A 527 -10.84 -13.93 -13.59
C LEU A 527 -10.71 -12.42 -13.83
N PRO A 528 -10.14 -11.66 -12.88
CA PRO A 528 -9.79 -10.28 -13.14
C PRO A 528 -8.69 -10.21 -14.21
N SER A 529 -8.80 -9.27 -15.14
CA SER A 529 -7.70 -8.93 -16.06
C SER A 529 -6.42 -8.58 -15.28
N PRO A 530 -5.24 -9.07 -15.66
CA PRO A 530 -3.98 -8.68 -15.02
C PRO A 530 -3.48 -7.28 -15.40
N PHE A 531 -4.12 -6.67 -16.40
CA PHE A 531 -3.63 -5.45 -17.04
C PHE A 531 -4.25 -4.19 -16.45
N THR A 532 -5.27 -4.30 -15.61
CA THR A 532 -5.91 -3.12 -14.99
C THR A 532 -6.16 -3.38 -13.50
N PRO A 533 -6.19 -2.34 -12.66
CA PRO A 533 -6.54 -2.47 -11.25
C PRO A 533 -8.01 -2.85 -11.05
N THR A 534 -8.90 -2.47 -11.97
CA THR A 534 -10.32 -2.82 -11.91
C THR A 534 -10.61 -4.27 -12.29
N GLY A 535 -9.61 -5.00 -12.79
CA GLY A 535 -9.78 -6.34 -13.36
C GLY A 535 -10.58 -6.34 -14.68
N GLN A 536 -10.93 -5.19 -15.24
CA GLN A 536 -11.57 -5.09 -16.55
C GLN A 536 -10.54 -5.19 -17.67
N ARG A 537 -10.93 -5.73 -18.82
CA ARG A 537 -10.04 -5.75 -20.00
C ARG A 537 -9.75 -4.31 -20.44
N PRO A 538 -8.49 -3.96 -20.80
CA PRO A 538 -8.18 -2.68 -21.41
C PRO A 538 -9.03 -2.44 -22.66
N THR A 539 -9.39 -1.18 -22.93
CA THR A 539 -10.23 -0.79 -24.08
C THR A 539 -9.42 -0.17 -25.23
N GLY A 540 -8.12 0.00 -25.05
CA GLY A 540 -7.19 0.52 -26.05
C GLY A 540 -5.75 0.54 -25.50
N PRO A 541 -4.85 1.27 -26.18
CA PRO A 541 -3.48 1.49 -25.70
C PRO A 541 -3.46 2.21 -24.35
N ALA A 542 -2.52 1.81 -23.48
CA ALA A 542 -2.32 2.40 -22.16
C ALA A 542 -0.85 2.27 -21.70
N TRP A 543 -0.52 3.00 -20.63
CA TRP A 543 0.78 2.92 -19.97
C TRP A 543 0.80 1.78 -18.95
N TYR A 544 1.88 1.01 -18.97
CA TYR A 544 2.07 -0.14 -18.10
C TYR A 544 3.48 -0.20 -17.54
N ALA A 545 3.62 -0.70 -16.31
CA ALA A 545 4.93 -0.99 -15.75
C ALA A 545 5.49 -2.27 -16.37
N THR A 546 6.81 -2.40 -16.33
CA THR A 546 7.53 -3.57 -16.88
C THR A 546 6.98 -4.92 -16.40
N PRO A 547 6.61 -5.12 -15.11
CA PRO A 547 6.04 -6.40 -14.66
C PRO A 547 4.73 -6.77 -15.38
N THR A 548 3.88 -5.80 -15.70
CA THR A 548 2.60 -6.04 -16.38
C THR A 548 2.82 -6.53 -17.81
N LEU A 549 3.70 -5.87 -18.58
CA LEU A 549 4.05 -6.33 -19.94
C LEU A 549 4.82 -7.65 -19.93
N ALA A 550 5.74 -7.83 -18.97
CA ALA A 550 6.46 -9.09 -18.82
C ALA A 550 5.48 -10.24 -18.59
N TYR A 551 4.42 -10.00 -17.83
CA TYR A 551 3.37 -10.99 -17.61
C TYR A 551 2.49 -11.22 -18.84
N ALA A 552 2.16 -10.19 -19.62
CA ALA A 552 1.51 -10.37 -20.92
C ALA A 552 2.32 -11.29 -21.86
N ALA A 553 3.64 -11.09 -21.91
CA ALA A 553 4.56 -11.95 -22.66
C ALA A 553 4.65 -13.38 -22.09
N GLU A 554 4.66 -13.54 -20.75
CA GLU A 554 4.62 -14.85 -20.08
C GLU A 554 3.35 -15.64 -20.43
N LEU A 555 2.21 -14.95 -20.57
CA LEU A 555 0.95 -15.54 -21.03
C LEU A 555 0.93 -15.87 -22.53
N GLY A 556 2.02 -15.61 -23.25
CA GLY A 556 2.18 -15.95 -24.68
C GLY A 556 1.66 -14.87 -25.64
N HIS A 557 1.37 -13.66 -25.17
CA HIS A 557 0.89 -12.58 -26.03
C HIS A 557 2.05 -11.74 -26.58
N PRO A 558 1.96 -11.29 -27.85
CA PRO A 558 2.98 -10.41 -28.43
C PRO A 558 2.92 -9.03 -27.76
N VAL A 559 4.07 -8.56 -27.27
CA VAL A 559 4.21 -7.22 -26.68
C VAL A 559 4.94 -6.32 -27.67
N ARG A 560 4.25 -5.26 -28.13
CA ARG A 560 4.77 -4.28 -29.10
C ARG A 560 4.56 -2.87 -28.56
N PRO A 561 5.48 -2.36 -27.73
CA PRO A 561 5.39 -1.00 -27.23
C PRO A 561 5.47 0.02 -28.37
N LEU A 562 4.62 1.03 -28.32
CA LEU A 562 4.59 2.15 -29.25
C LEU A 562 5.59 3.24 -28.83
N GLU A 563 5.78 3.41 -27.52
CA GLU A 563 6.77 4.27 -26.90
C GLU A 563 7.07 3.77 -25.48
N ALA A 564 8.16 4.25 -24.88
CA ALA A 564 8.49 3.94 -23.49
C ALA A 564 9.34 5.03 -22.83
N TRP A 565 9.28 5.06 -21.50
CA TRP A 565 10.22 5.75 -20.64
C TRP A 565 11.06 4.71 -19.88
N LEU A 566 12.33 4.58 -20.28
CA LEU A 566 13.23 3.51 -19.86
C LEU A 566 14.22 3.97 -18.78
N ARG A 567 14.72 3.01 -18.00
CA ARG A 567 15.72 3.22 -16.94
C ARG A 567 16.96 2.33 -17.17
N PRO A 568 17.95 2.79 -17.96
CA PRO A 568 19.14 1.97 -18.25
C PRO A 568 19.95 1.63 -17.00
N GLU A 569 20.08 2.60 -16.08
CA GLU A 569 20.65 2.36 -14.76
C GLU A 569 19.59 1.71 -13.87
N ALA A 570 19.74 0.41 -13.62
CA ALA A 570 18.73 -0.37 -12.90
C ALA A 570 19.35 -1.47 -12.03
N GLY A 571 18.70 -1.74 -10.89
CA GLY A 571 19.13 -2.77 -9.96
C GLY A 571 18.09 -3.13 -8.91
N PRO A 572 18.38 -4.16 -8.08
CA PRO A 572 17.51 -4.60 -7.00
C PRO A 572 17.66 -3.69 -5.77
N TYR A 573 17.15 -2.46 -5.87
CA TYR A 573 17.26 -1.45 -4.81
C TYR A 573 16.61 -1.91 -3.49
N LEU A 574 15.43 -2.52 -3.59
CA LEU A 574 14.61 -2.92 -2.44
C LEU A 574 15.01 -4.26 -1.79
N ASP A 575 15.98 -5.00 -2.34
CA ASP A 575 16.34 -6.34 -1.83
C ASP A 575 16.79 -6.35 -0.36
N PRO A 576 17.70 -5.47 0.09
CA PRO A 576 18.07 -5.42 1.50
C PRO A 576 16.89 -5.01 2.39
N TRP A 577 16.05 -4.10 1.90
CA TRP A 577 14.86 -3.61 2.60
C TRP A 577 13.84 -4.74 2.82
N TYR A 578 13.53 -5.49 1.76
CA TYR A 578 12.69 -6.69 1.82
C TYR A 578 13.28 -7.73 2.77
N THR A 579 14.56 -8.05 2.62
CA THR A 579 15.24 -9.07 3.43
C THR A 579 15.10 -8.76 4.92
N ARG A 580 15.42 -7.52 5.30
CA ARG A 580 15.36 -7.09 6.70
C ARG A 580 13.93 -7.10 7.26
N LEU A 581 12.94 -6.60 6.52
CA LEU A 581 11.54 -6.58 6.97
C LEU A 581 10.91 -7.98 7.00
N ARG A 582 11.26 -8.86 6.05
CA ARG A 582 10.89 -10.27 6.07
C ARG A 582 11.42 -10.94 7.34
N ASP A 583 12.70 -10.75 7.63
CA ASP A 583 13.34 -11.39 8.79
C ASP A 583 12.77 -10.84 10.10
N ALA A 584 12.53 -9.52 10.18
CA ALA A 584 11.82 -8.88 11.29
C ALA A 584 10.42 -9.47 11.51
N TYR A 585 9.64 -9.58 10.45
CA TYR A 585 8.29 -10.15 10.49
C TYR A 585 8.32 -11.61 10.94
N LEU A 586 9.17 -12.45 10.32
CA LEU A 586 9.25 -13.87 10.64
C LEU A 586 9.72 -14.14 12.07
N ALA A 587 10.71 -13.38 12.55
CA ALA A 587 11.15 -13.50 13.94
C ALA A 587 10.03 -13.10 14.91
N THR A 588 9.26 -12.05 14.60
CA THR A 588 8.14 -11.63 15.44
C THR A 588 6.98 -12.62 15.41
N MET A 589 6.68 -13.22 14.26
CA MET A 589 5.69 -14.30 14.18
C MET A 589 6.14 -15.53 14.97
N ALA A 590 7.42 -15.87 14.95
CA ALA A 590 7.97 -16.98 15.72
C ALA A 590 7.87 -16.74 17.24
N ASP A 591 8.12 -15.52 17.72
CA ASP A 591 7.89 -15.16 19.12
C ASP A 591 6.42 -15.35 19.54
N LEU A 592 5.49 -15.12 18.60
CA LEU A 592 4.06 -15.33 18.80
C LEU A 592 3.62 -16.80 18.56
N GLY A 593 4.56 -17.73 18.43
CA GLY A 593 4.30 -19.16 18.26
C GLY A 593 3.92 -19.58 16.83
N VAL A 594 4.08 -18.72 15.83
CA VAL A 594 3.76 -19.03 14.42
C VAL A 594 5.05 -19.20 13.62
N THR A 595 5.45 -20.45 13.42
CA THR A 595 6.69 -20.82 12.72
C THR A 595 6.44 -21.41 11.32
N LYS A 596 7.50 -21.66 10.55
CA LYS A 596 7.43 -22.13 9.16
C LYS A 596 7.18 -23.62 9.02
N ASP A 597 7.49 -24.37 10.07
CA ASP A 597 7.44 -25.82 10.16
C ASP A 597 6.10 -26.36 10.66
N LEU A 598 5.18 -25.47 11.06
CA LEU A 598 3.82 -25.83 11.40
C LEU A 598 3.12 -26.52 10.22
N THR A 599 2.33 -27.55 10.52
CA THR A 599 1.39 -28.10 9.55
C THR A 599 0.33 -27.06 9.20
N ASP A 600 -0.37 -27.22 8.08
CA ASP A 600 -1.39 -26.24 7.68
C ASP A 600 -2.50 -26.07 8.73
N ALA A 601 -2.87 -27.16 9.44
CA ALA A 601 -3.86 -27.13 10.52
C ALA A 601 -3.32 -26.41 11.76
N ASP A 602 -2.08 -26.73 12.19
CA ASP A 602 -1.44 -26.08 13.32
C ASP A 602 -1.20 -24.59 13.06
N PHE A 603 -0.85 -24.23 11.82
CA PHE A 603 -0.70 -22.85 11.38
C PHE A 603 -2.00 -22.07 11.55
N LEU A 604 -3.15 -22.60 11.08
CA LEU A 604 -4.45 -21.94 11.24
C LEU A 604 -4.81 -21.78 12.72
N ALA A 605 -4.61 -22.83 13.53
CA ALA A 605 -4.89 -22.81 14.95
C ALA A 605 -3.99 -21.82 15.72
N ALA A 606 -2.72 -21.69 15.33
CA ALA A 606 -1.80 -20.71 15.89
C ALA A 606 -2.18 -19.27 15.48
N MET A 607 -2.58 -19.08 14.21
CA MET A 607 -3.02 -17.78 13.69
C MET A 607 -4.31 -17.27 14.35
N GLU A 608 -5.18 -18.14 14.86
CA GLU A 608 -6.37 -17.71 15.63
C GLU A 608 -5.98 -17.09 16.97
N ARG A 609 -4.92 -17.61 17.62
CA ARG A 609 -4.53 -17.23 18.99
C ARG A 609 -3.41 -16.20 19.08
N HIS A 610 -2.58 -16.05 18.04
CA HIS A 610 -1.31 -15.30 18.10
C HIS A 610 -1.43 -13.87 18.61
N ARG A 611 -2.54 -13.15 18.34
CA ARG A 611 -2.69 -11.75 18.77
C ARG A 611 -2.96 -11.58 20.25
N GLY A 612 -3.57 -12.58 20.89
CA GLY A 612 -3.91 -12.54 22.32
C GLY A 612 -2.79 -13.05 23.23
N ALA A 613 -1.79 -13.73 22.66
CA ALA A 613 -0.71 -14.37 23.43
C ALA A 613 0.21 -13.34 24.11
N ASP A 614 0.61 -12.30 23.37
CA ASP A 614 1.45 -11.21 23.86
C ASP A 614 1.07 -9.90 23.14
N PRO A 615 0.31 -9.00 23.79
CA PRO A 615 -0.10 -7.73 23.21
C PRO A 615 1.08 -6.85 22.79
N ALA A 616 2.19 -6.88 23.52
CA ALA A 616 3.36 -6.06 23.21
C ALA A 616 4.03 -6.54 21.92
N THR A 617 4.25 -7.85 21.80
CA THR A 617 4.80 -8.45 20.58
C THR A 617 3.83 -8.34 19.40
N ALA A 618 2.52 -8.45 19.63
CA ALA A 618 1.50 -8.20 18.61
C ALA A 618 1.53 -6.74 18.11
N GLY A 619 1.74 -5.76 19.00
CA GLY A 619 1.95 -4.36 18.64
C GLY A 619 3.20 -4.15 17.80
N VAL A 620 4.32 -4.82 18.12
CA VAL A 620 5.53 -4.81 17.30
C VAL A 620 5.27 -5.40 15.90
N LEU A 621 4.55 -6.52 15.82
CA LEU A 621 4.16 -7.13 14.55
C LEU A 621 3.32 -6.16 13.70
N SER A 622 2.36 -5.48 14.32
CA SER A 622 1.53 -4.46 13.67
C SER A 622 2.38 -3.33 13.11
N ALA A 623 3.33 -2.82 13.90
CA ALA A 623 4.22 -1.74 13.50
C ALA A 623 5.14 -2.15 12.34
N ILE A 624 5.64 -3.39 12.32
CA ILE A 624 6.43 -3.93 11.19
C ILE A 624 5.59 -3.96 9.90
N LYS A 625 4.34 -4.45 9.98
CA LYS A 625 3.41 -4.46 8.83
C LYS A 625 3.09 -3.05 8.34
N ALA A 626 2.82 -2.12 9.26
CA ALA A 626 2.58 -0.72 8.93
C ALA A 626 3.83 -0.06 8.30
N THR A 627 5.03 -0.46 8.73
CA THR A 627 6.31 0.02 8.16
C THR A 627 6.45 -0.36 6.69
N VAL A 628 6.06 -1.59 6.34
CA VAL A 628 6.06 -2.09 4.97
C VAL A 628 5.08 -1.29 4.10
N LYS A 629 3.81 -1.21 4.53
CA LYS A 629 2.74 -0.53 3.79
C LYS A 629 3.05 0.96 3.60
N GLY A 630 3.38 1.65 4.69
CA GLY A 630 3.68 3.07 4.70
C GLY A 630 4.96 3.41 3.92
N GLY A 631 6.00 2.57 4.01
CA GLY A 631 7.24 2.76 3.27
C GLY A 631 7.04 2.75 1.75
N ILE A 632 6.26 1.80 1.22
CA ILE A 632 5.90 1.76 -0.20
C ILE A 632 4.99 2.93 -0.58
N GLY A 633 4.05 3.32 0.29
CA GLY A 633 3.20 4.50 0.08
C GLY A 633 4.00 5.80 -0.07
N LYS A 634 5.04 6.00 0.75
CA LYS A 634 5.89 7.20 0.74
C LYS A 634 6.70 7.39 -0.56
N LEU A 635 6.87 6.34 -1.37
CA LEU A 635 7.50 6.44 -2.69
C LEU A 635 6.70 7.32 -3.67
N ARG A 636 5.39 7.50 -3.47
CA ARG A 636 4.51 8.41 -4.23
C ARG A 636 3.75 9.34 -3.27
N GLU A 637 4.45 9.89 -2.28
CA GLU A 637 3.84 10.82 -1.33
C GLU A 637 3.31 12.06 -2.05
N ARG A 638 2.00 12.30 -1.94
CA ARG A 638 1.30 13.46 -2.49
C ARG A 638 1.49 14.70 -1.60
N PRO A 639 1.27 15.92 -2.12
CA PRO A 639 1.31 17.11 -1.28
C PRO A 639 0.24 17.04 -0.17
N GLN A 640 0.60 17.52 1.02
CA GLN A 640 -0.30 17.55 2.18
C GLN A 640 -0.84 18.97 2.40
N GLY A 641 -2.14 19.06 2.74
CA GLY A 641 -2.81 20.30 3.16
C GLY A 641 -3.33 21.18 2.02
N ALA A 642 -4.39 21.94 2.30
CA ALA A 642 -5.13 22.77 1.33
C ALA A 642 -4.35 23.96 0.73
N GLY A 643 -3.09 24.18 1.14
CA GLY A 643 -2.25 25.29 0.67
C GLY A 643 -1.42 24.97 -0.58
N HIS A 644 -1.44 23.72 -1.05
CA HIS A 644 -0.72 23.33 -2.26
C HIS A 644 -1.34 23.97 -3.51
N ARG A 645 -0.50 24.56 -4.37
CA ARG A 645 -0.92 25.13 -5.64
C ARG A 645 -0.66 24.11 -6.75
N PRO A 646 -1.64 23.82 -7.62
CA PRO A 646 -1.45 22.93 -8.77
C PRO A 646 -0.19 23.30 -9.56
N GLY A 647 0.63 22.30 -9.91
CA GLY A 647 1.90 22.50 -10.63
C GLY A 647 3.06 23.01 -9.76
N GLY A 648 2.87 23.22 -8.46
CA GLY A 648 3.95 23.54 -7.52
C GLY A 648 4.75 22.31 -7.09
N ARG A 649 6.01 22.49 -6.69
CA ARG A 649 6.79 21.42 -6.03
C ARG A 649 6.44 21.34 -4.54
N TRP A 650 6.50 20.15 -3.95
CA TRP A 650 6.34 19.93 -2.51
C TRP A 650 7.55 19.20 -1.90
N PRO A 651 7.78 19.26 -0.57
CA PRO A 651 9.02 18.80 0.03
C PRO A 651 9.42 17.36 -0.26
N ALA A 652 8.44 16.47 -0.47
CA ALA A 652 8.71 15.07 -0.74
C ALA A 652 9.49 14.84 -2.05
N LEU A 653 9.32 15.73 -3.04
CA LEU A 653 9.97 15.66 -4.36
C LEU A 653 11.50 15.85 -4.30
N GLU A 654 12.00 16.44 -3.22
CA GLU A 654 13.44 16.68 -3.02
C GLU A 654 14.16 15.45 -2.48
N ARG A 655 13.44 14.37 -2.15
CA ARG A 655 14.02 13.14 -1.62
C ARG A 655 14.38 12.20 -2.78
N PRO A 656 15.60 11.61 -2.80
CA PRO A 656 15.96 10.58 -3.78
C PRO A 656 15.02 9.37 -3.80
N THR A 657 14.36 9.09 -2.67
CA THR A 657 13.43 7.97 -2.49
C THR A 657 12.01 8.27 -2.96
N TRP A 658 11.66 9.51 -3.34
CA TRP A 658 10.37 9.77 -3.99
C TRP A 658 10.46 9.25 -5.43
N ARG A 659 9.85 8.10 -5.68
CA ARG A 659 10.00 7.27 -6.87
C ARG A 659 8.68 6.56 -7.18
N PRO A 660 7.71 7.27 -7.81
CA PRO A 660 6.41 6.70 -8.12
C PRO A 660 6.51 5.49 -9.07
N ASP A 661 7.53 5.45 -9.93
CA ASP A 661 7.82 4.33 -10.82
C ASP A 661 8.18 3.04 -10.06
N ILE A 662 8.93 3.16 -8.96
CA ILE A 662 9.25 2.02 -8.08
C ILE A 662 7.98 1.48 -7.42
N ARG A 663 7.11 2.38 -6.91
CA ARG A 663 5.82 1.99 -6.34
C ARG A 663 4.95 1.26 -7.37
N ALA A 664 4.81 1.83 -8.56
CA ALA A 664 4.04 1.26 -9.66
C ALA A 664 4.57 -0.15 -10.01
N ALA A 665 5.88 -0.32 -10.15
CA ALA A 665 6.48 -1.63 -10.44
C ALA A 665 6.23 -2.66 -9.31
N VAL A 666 6.31 -2.27 -8.03
CA VAL A 666 6.00 -3.17 -6.90
C VAL A 666 4.54 -3.63 -6.95
N ILE A 667 3.61 -2.71 -7.22
CA ILE A 667 2.18 -3.02 -7.27
C ILE A 667 1.84 -3.89 -8.49
N ALA A 668 2.39 -3.55 -9.67
CA ALA A 668 2.28 -4.35 -10.89
C ALA A 668 2.78 -5.79 -10.65
N GLN A 669 3.93 -5.93 -9.98
CA GLN A 669 4.49 -7.23 -9.64
C GLN A 669 3.61 -7.99 -8.64
N ALA A 670 3.01 -7.31 -7.66
CA ALA A 670 2.07 -7.92 -6.72
C ALA A 670 0.81 -8.42 -7.42
N ARG A 671 0.21 -7.60 -8.29
CA ARG A 671 -1.00 -7.92 -9.07
C ARG A 671 -0.78 -9.10 -10.01
N THR A 672 0.31 -9.10 -10.77
CA THR A 672 0.67 -10.22 -11.67
C THR A 672 1.00 -11.51 -10.90
N ASN A 673 1.65 -11.41 -9.73
CA ASN A 673 1.86 -12.56 -8.85
C ASN A 673 0.53 -13.14 -8.31
N MET A 674 -0.41 -12.27 -7.95
CA MET A 674 -1.75 -12.68 -7.53
C MET A 674 -2.48 -13.39 -8.67
N HIS A 675 -2.53 -12.78 -9.86
CA HIS A 675 -3.19 -13.37 -11.02
C HIS A 675 -2.57 -14.73 -11.39
N ARG A 676 -1.24 -14.89 -11.31
CA ARG A 676 -0.59 -16.18 -11.59
C ARG A 676 -1.15 -17.30 -10.71
N LYS A 677 -1.38 -17.03 -9.42
CA LYS A 677 -1.97 -18.00 -8.49
C LYS A 677 -3.44 -18.23 -8.76
N MET A 678 -4.22 -17.19 -9.06
CA MET A 678 -5.64 -17.34 -9.41
C MET A 678 -5.82 -18.14 -10.70
N ALA A 679 -5.00 -17.91 -11.72
CA ALA A 679 -5.01 -18.70 -12.94
C ALA A 679 -4.68 -20.19 -12.68
N ARG A 680 -3.79 -20.47 -11.71
CA ARG A 680 -3.52 -21.84 -11.28
C ARG A 680 -4.69 -22.45 -10.50
N MET A 681 -5.35 -21.69 -9.62
CA MET A 681 -6.59 -22.12 -8.96
C MET A 681 -7.70 -22.45 -9.97
N ALA A 682 -7.86 -21.60 -10.98
CA ALA A 682 -8.84 -21.80 -12.07
C ALA A 682 -8.57 -23.07 -12.88
N ALA A 683 -7.29 -23.43 -13.08
CA ALA A 683 -6.93 -24.71 -13.71
C ALA A 683 -7.34 -25.94 -12.87
N HIS A 684 -7.60 -25.76 -11.57
CA HIS A 684 -8.19 -26.75 -10.68
C HIS A 684 -9.72 -26.59 -10.52
N GLY A 685 -10.36 -25.72 -11.31
CA GLY A 685 -11.80 -25.49 -11.28
C GLY A 685 -12.28 -24.48 -10.23
N HIS A 686 -11.38 -23.80 -9.52
CA HIS A 686 -11.72 -22.81 -8.51
C HIS A 686 -11.58 -21.39 -9.05
N PHE A 687 -12.68 -20.65 -9.10
CA PHE A 687 -12.71 -19.27 -9.59
C PHE A 687 -13.03 -18.28 -8.46
N PRO A 688 -12.37 -17.12 -8.42
CA PRO A 688 -12.61 -16.13 -7.37
C PRO A 688 -13.98 -15.48 -7.53
N LEU A 689 -14.60 -15.13 -6.40
CA LEU A 689 -15.80 -14.28 -6.33
C LEU A 689 -15.40 -12.81 -6.41
N ALA A 690 -14.32 -12.43 -5.71
CA ALA A 690 -13.84 -11.07 -5.67
C ALA A 690 -12.37 -11.00 -5.23
N VAL A 691 -11.74 -9.87 -5.56
CA VAL A 691 -10.36 -9.55 -5.14
C VAL A 691 -10.33 -8.10 -4.67
N LEU A 692 -9.69 -7.87 -3.53
CA LEU A 692 -9.43 -6.53 -2.99
C LEU A 692 -8.00 -6.48 -2.45
N SER A 693 -7.15 -5.69 -3.09
CA SER A 693 -5.71 -5.59 -2.79
C SER A 693 -5.02 -6.96 -2.81
N ASP A 694 -4.77 -7.52 -1.63
CA ASP A 694 -4.06 -8.76 -1.33
C ASP A 694 -4.97 -9.87 -0.81
N CYS A 695 -6.28 -9.61 -0.71
CA CYS A 695 -7.31 -10.56 -0.34
C CYS A 695 -8.09 -11.06 -1.58
N VAL A 696 -8.29 -12.38 -1.67
CA VAL A 696 -9.12 -13.03 -2.69
C VAL A 696 -10.14 -13.94 -2.04
N VAL A 697 -11.40 -13.87 -2.48
CA VAL A 697 -12.51 -14.67 -1.94
C VAL A 697 -12.90 -15.75 -2.94
N TYR A 698 -13.07 -16.98 -2.49
CA TYR A 698 -13.52 -18.13 -3.29
C TYR A 698 -14.75 -18.79 -2.67
N PRO A 699 -15.62 -19.43 -3.48
CA PRO A 699 -16.60 -20.36 -2.96
C PRO A 699 -15.89 -21.63 -2.46
N ALA A 700 -16.35 -22.21 -1.36
CA ALA A 700 -15.69 -23.33 -0.70
C ALA A 700 -16.69 -24.32 -0.04
N PRO A 701 -16.34 -25.61 0.02
CA PRO A 701 -17.19 -26.63 0.66
C PRO A 701 -17.22 -26.51 2.19
N GLY A 702 -16.21 -25.90 2.79
CA GLY A 702 -16.13 -25.62 4.22
C GLY A 702 -15.55 -24.23 4.50
N PRO A 703 -15.59 -23.77 5.76
CA PRO A 703 -15.14 -22.43 6.15
C PRO A 703 -13.61 -22.32 6.24
N SER A 704 -12.86 -23.39 6.00
CA SER A 704 -11.40 -23.39 6.12
C SER A 704 -10.72 -23.30 4.76
N PRO A 705 -9.55 -22.62 4.66
CA PRO A 705 -8.70 -22.73 3.48
C PRO A 705 -8.27 -24.17 3.17
N LEU A 706 -8.27 -25.07 4.15
CA LEU A 706 -8.00 -26.50 3.94
C LEU A 706 -9.03 -27.18 3.03
N ASP A 707 -10.27 -26.68 3.03
CA ASP A 707 -11.38 -27.21 2.23
C ASP A 707 -11.37 -26.67 0.79
N LEU A 708 -10.58 -25.61 0.54
CA LEU A 708 -10.50 -24.88 -0.72
C LEU A 708 -9.21 -25.18 -1.49
N LEU A 709 -8.07 -25.24 -0.81
CA LEU A 709 -6.77 -25.24 -1.48
C LEU A 709 -6.46 -26.58 -2.16
N PRO A 710 -6.21 -26.60 -3.48
CA PRO A 710 -5.94 -27.83 -4.21
C PRO A 710 -4.69 -28.56 -3.71
N ARG A 711 -4.77 -29.89 -3.65
CA ARG A 711 -3.67 -30.80 -3.31
C ARG A 711 -3.42 -31.81 -4.42
N THR A 712 -2.18 -32.29 -4.53
CA THR A 712 -1.80 -33.41 -5.38
C THR A 712 -2.27 -34.74 -4.78
N GLY A 713 -2.22 -35.82 -5.56
CA GLY A 713 -2.70 -37.14 -5.12
C GLY A 713 -1.95 -37.75 -3.92
N ASP A 714 -0.74 -37.28 -3.63
CA ASP A 714 0.07 -37.61 -2.45
C ASP A 714 -0.20 -36.67 -1.25
N GLY A 715 -1.16 -35.75 -1.37
CA GLY A 715 -1.58 -34.84 -0.31
C GLY A 715 -0.75 -33.55 -0.17
N ALA A 716 0.28 -33.35 -1.01
CA ALA A 716 1.06 -32.12 -1.01
C ALA A 716 0.26 -30.94 -1.63
N PRO A 717 0.55 -29.68 -1.28
CA PRO A 717 -0.07 -28.52 -1.93
C PRO A 717 0.21 -28.51 -3.43
N ALA A 718 -0.82 -28.25 -4.25
CA ALA A 718 -0.66 -28.23 -5.70
C ALA A 718 0.33 -27.13 -6.16
N PRO A 719 1.13 -27.39 -7.20
CA PRO A 719 2.16 -26.44 -7.61
C PRO A 719 1.57 -25.15 -8.20
N GLY A 720 2.01 -24.01 -7.69
CA GLY A 720 1.68 -22.68 -8.23
C GLY A 720 0.35 -22.09 -7.74
N VAL A 721 -0.45 -22.83 -6.98
CA VAL A 721 -1.65 -22.30 -6.31
C VAL A 721 -1.29 -21.50 -5.06
N PHE A 722 -2.29 -20.95 -4.37
CA PHE A 722 -2.08 -20.34 -3.05
C PHE A 722 -1.60 -21.38 -2.04
N ARG A 723 -0.66 -21.00 -1.17
CA ARG A 723 -0.10 -21.89 -0.16
C ARG A 723 -0.28 -21.27 1.22
N LEU A 724 -0.84 -22.03 2.16
CA LEU A 724 -0.91 -21.62 3.56
C LEU A 724 0.49 -21.51 4.15
N GLY A 725 0.65 -20.57 5.08
CA GLY A 725 1.83 -20.47 5.91
C GLY A 725 2.23 -19.03 6.17
N VAL A 726 3.17 -18.88 7.11
CA VAL A 726 3.56 -17.58 7.63
C VAL A 726 4.41 -16.76 6.66
N SER A 727 5.11 -17.37 5.70
CA SER A 727 6.13 -16.64 4.92
C SER A 727 5.51 -15.57 3.99
N PRO A 728 6.20 -14.44 3.72
CA PRO A 728 5.73 -13.46 2.75
C PRO A 728 5.43 -14.09 1.39
N GLY A 729 4.26 -13.76 0.83
CA GLY A 729 3.74 -14.36 -0.39
C GLY A 729 2.95 -15.66 -0.19
N MET A 730 2.90 -16.25 1.01
CA MET A 730 1.94 -17.30 1.38
C MET A 730 0.63 -16.65 1.86
N VAL A 731 -0.42 -17.46 2.06
CA VAL A 731 -1.73 -16.98 2.51
C VAL A 731 -2.06 -17.40 3.93
N LYS A 732 -2.97 -16.64 4.55
CA LYS A 732 -3.69 -16.98 5.77
C LYS A 732 -5.20 -16.87 5.50
N LEU A 733 -6.01 -17.40 6.42
CA LEU A 733 -7.43 -17.10 6.45
C LEU A 733 -7.64 -15.62 6.83
N GLU A 734 -8.36 -14.88 6.01
CA GLU A 734 -8.84 -13.53 6.36
C GLU A 734 -10.21 -13.57 7.02
N GLY A 735 -11.07 -14.47 6.55
CA GLY A 735 -12.37 -14.75 7.15
C GLY A 735 -13.16 -15.74 6.29
N ALA A 736 -14.25 -16.26 6.84
CA ALA A 736 -15.13 -17.21 6.17
C ALA A 736 -16.58 -16.92 6.54
N ARG A 737 -17.46 -16.93 5.55
CA ARG A 737 -18.90 -16.64 5.70
C ARG A 737 -19.71 -17.55 4.81
N GLU A 738 -21.03 -17.50 4.93
CA GLU A 738 -21.94 -18.17 4.02
C GLU A 738 -21.77 -17.67 2.57
N LEU A 739 -21.91 -18.54 1.58
CA LEU A 739 -21.78 -18.16 0.17
C LEU A 739 -22.85 -17.16 -0.25
N TRP A 740 -24.09 -17.37 0.19
CA TRP A 740 -25.21 -16.50 -0.18
C TRP A 740 -24.97 -15.05 0.27
N TRP A 741 -24.27 -14.85 1.38
CA TRP A 741 -23.91 -13.52 1.87
C TRP A 741 -22.97 -12.81 0.89
N ALA A 742 -22.00 -13.55 0.33
CA ALA A 742 -21.10 -13.00 -0.67
C ALA A 742 -21.85 -12.70 -1.98
N ALA A 743 -22.73 -13.60 -2.42
CA ALA A 743 -23.54 -13.41 -3.62
C ALA A 743 -24.45 -12.17 -3.52
N GLU A 744 -25.15 -11.98 -2.39
CA GLU A 744 -25.98 -10.79 -2.15
C GLU A 744 -25.18 -9.48 -2.21
N LEU A 745 -23.97 -9.46 -1.64
CA LEU A 745 -23.09 -8.29 -1.74
C LEU A 745 -22.65 -8.03 -3.19
N MET A 746 -22.33 -9.09 -3.95
CA MET A 746 -21.95 -8.95 -5.35
C MET A 746 -23.09 -8.39 -6.20
N GLU A 747 -24.32 -8.85 -6.00
CA GLU A 747 -25.52 -8.31 -6.67
C GLU A 747 -25.77 -6.82 -6.36
N GLN A 748 -25.41 -6.39 -5.15
CA GLN A 748 -25.48 -4.98 -4.73
C GLN A 748 -24.31 -4.14 -5.29
N GLY A 749 -23.37 -4.75 -6.01
CA GLY A 749 -22.17 -4.10 -6.52
C GLY A 749 -21.11 -3.83 -5.44
N HIS A 750 -21.20 -4.50 -4.30
CA HIS A 750 -20.21 -4.45 -3.22
C HIS A 750 -19.19 -5.57 -3.38
N ASN A 751 -17.96 -5.32 -2.92
CA ASN A 751 -16.89 -6.30 -2.95
C ASN A 751 -16.87 -7.12 -1.64
N PRO A 752 -17.21 -8.42 -1.64
CA PRO A 752 -17.23 -9.25 -0.44
C PRO A 752 -15.89 -9.29 0.31
N ALA A 753 -14.75 -9.15 -0.40
CA ALA A 753 -13.43 -9.15 0.22
C ALA A 753 -13.24 -7.99 1.22
N ARG A 754 -14.03 -6.92 1.12
CA ARG A 754 -14.03 -5.79 2.07
C ARG A 754 -14.56 -6.16 3.45
N HIS A 755 -15.50 -7.11 3.50
CA HIS A 755 -16.28 -7.44 4.70
C HIS A 755 -16.10 -8.90 5.14
N ILE A 756 -15.28 -9.69 4.45
CA ILE A 756 -15.13 -11.13 4.71
C ILE A 756 -14.61 -11.45 6.12
N LYS A 757 -13.91 -10.50 6.73
CA LYS A 757 -13.34 -10.58 8.08
C LYS A 757 -14.36 -10.29 9.19
N GLU A 758 -15.45 -9.60 8.85
CA GLU A 758 -16.56 -9.25 9.76
C GLU A 758 -17.49 -10.44 9.93
#